data_AF-A0A542QMU6-F1
#
_entry.id   AF-A0A542QMU6-F1
#
_cell.length_a   1.000
_cell.length_b   1.000
_cell.length_c   1.000
_cell.angle_alpha   90.00
_cell.angle_beta   90.00
_cell.angle_gamma   90.00
#
_symmetry.space_group_name_H-M   'P 1'
#
loop_
_entity.id
_entity.type
_entity.pdbx_description
1 polymer ?
#
loop_
_entity_poly.entity_id
_entity_poly.type
_entity_poly.pdbx_seq_one_letter_code
_entity_poly.pdbx_strand_id
1 'polypeptide(L)'
;MTFIRNSSTPAAALAAVAATGALLVTSVAVPSAPPAAAAEAHVDNPFAGASAYVNPDYADLVAASISKTADASVKAKMETVKTYPTAVWLDRIAAINGGEANAGRKSLRDHLDLALAQKKDGRPLTATFVVYDLPGRDCAALASNGELPLTQAGLDRYKSDYIDAISDVFKDPKYADIRITTVIEPDGLPNLVTNVAGDPECQQAKSSGIQVKAVQHALDKLHAIPNVYTYMDFAHSGWLGWDNNLKQSVQLYTDVARGTSAGLSSVDGLITNVANYTPLAEPFITDPDKTVGGQQVKGSKYYEWNPNFDESDFTKDVHKELVTQGWPTSTGMVIDTSRNGWGGSGRPSAASTSTTLDTWVSESKVDRRAHRGLWCNVAGAGIGAPPQPSPEGSPDSHLDAYLWVKPPGESDGASKDIPNEEGKKQDPMCDPAYTAPNAGNNKTGALADAPLAGHWFHDQFEMLVKNAYPAIREAGAGDREAPSAPADLKSTGKTATSVSLAWNAATDNVGVTGYDVFRNGVKVNSASISGTVYTDSGLKASTKYAYTVKALDAAGNVSDASSQITARTGKVATGTGKDWLHTQGNQIVDENGNKVWMTGANWFGFNTGERVFHGLWSANMETVTKEMSQRGINTLRVPISTQLLLEWKNGQAAVPGVNYYENPELKDKTSLQIFDAFLGMAETYGIKVMLDVHSADADNSGHLYPVWWKGSITTEQFHTAWEWVTDRYKSNDTIVAMDIKNEPHGKHSEIPRAKWDDSTDQDNFKYACQTAGRRILAINPNVLVLCEGIEIYPKDGANWTSTTEGDYHFDWWGGNLRGAKDHPVGLGNQQDQLVYSPHDYGPLVYQQPWFKGEWNRTTLERDVWDPNWLYLHKSNTAPLLIGEWGGLLDNGPNQKWMTALRDLIVENKIHQTFWCINPNSGDTGGLLNNDWKTWDEAKYTLLKPALWQESGKFVSLDHQVRLGGFSSTTGISLADLYGDGVRGTTLSLRASRRM
;
A
#
# COMPACT_ATOMS: atom_id res chain seq x y z
N MET A 1 -72.27 14.99 11.73
CA MET A 1 -73.02 14.70 12.97
C MET A 1 -72.20 13.68 13.72
N THR A 2 -71.54 13.90 14.87
CA THR A 2 -71.56 14.91 15.93
C THR A 2 -70.22 14.67 16.69
N PHE A 3 -69.23 15.58 16.73
CA PHE A 3 -68.94 16.54 17.82
C PHE A 3 -68.86 15.86 19.24
N ILE A 4 -67.89 16.04 20.17
CA ILE A 4 -66.88 17.07 20.51
C ILE A 4 -65.85 16.50 21.52
N ARG A 5 -64.61 17.04 21.45
CA ARG A 5 -63.57 17.41 22.46
C ARG A 5 -63.87 17.18 23.97
N ASN A 6 -62.92 17.10 24.91
CA ASN A 6 -61.80 18.00 25.24
C ASN A 6 -61.13 17.41 26.53
N SER A 7 -59.81 17.22 26.60
CA SER A 7 -58.77 18.13 27.14
C SER A 7 -58.38 17.95 28.63
N SER A 8 -57.07 18.09 28.85
CA SER A 8 -56.31 18.60 30.02
C SER A 8 -55.97 17.69 31.23
N THR A 9 -54.73 17.17 31.16
CA THR A 9 -53.59 17.18 32.14
C THR A 9 -53.57 18.38 33.12
N PRO A 10 -52.77 18.42 34.24
CA PRO A 10 -51.37 17.94 34.39
C PRO A 10 -50.96 17.32 35.76
N ALA A 11 -50.03 16.36 35.78
CA ALA A 11 -48.56 16.44 36.03
C ALA A 11 -48.11 16.69 37.50
N ALA A 12 -47.37 15.72 38.05
CA ALA A 12 -46.22 15.95 38.93
C ALA A 12 -45.35 14.67 38.96
N ALA A 13 -44.06 14.84 38.70
CA ALA A 13 -43.05 13.79 38.61
C ALA A 13 -42.44 13.48 39.99
N LEU A 14 -41.95 12.25 40.18
CA LEU A 14 -40.69 11.98 40.90
C LEU A 14 -40.20 10.55 40.57
N ALA A 15 -38.91 10.44 40.30
CA ALA A 15 -38.22 9.22 39.90
C ALA A 15 -37.75 8.38 41.12
N ALA A 16 -37.71 7.05 40.98
CA ALA A 16 -36.49 6.23 41.12
C ALA A 16 -36.79 4.71 41.15
N VAL A 17 -36.20 4.03 40.17
CA VAL A 17 -35.55 2.70 40.17
C VAL A 17 -36.32 1.49 40.70
N ALA A 18 -36.67 0.59 39.77
CA ALA A 18 -37.09 -0.77 40.03
C ALA A 18 -36.08 -1.77 39.43
N ALA A 19 -35.78 -2.82 40.19
CA ALA A 19 -35.24 -4.08 39.68
C ALA A 19 -36.34 -5.13 39.85
N THR A 20 -36.61 -5.94 38.81
CA THR A 20 -37.05 -7.34 38.92
C THR A 20 -37.29 -7.98 37.56
N GLY A 21 -36.62 -9.11 37.32
CA GLY A 21 -37.23 -10.41 37.02
C GLY A 21 -38.19 -10.52 35.83
N ALA A 22 -37.69 -11.11 34.74
CA ALA A 22 -38.46 -11.48 33.55
C ALA A 22 -39.29 -12.77 33.74
N LEU A 23 -40.49 -12.78 33.17
CA LEU A 23 -41.22 -13.99 32.77
C LEU A 23 -41.74 -13.82 31.35
N LEU A 24 -41.50 -14.83 30.51
CA LEU A 24 -41.76 -14.86 29.07
C LEU A 24 -43.25 -14.84 28.72
N VAL A 25 -43.59 -14.10 27.65
CA VAL A 25 -44.79 -14.30 26.82
C VAL A 25 -44.34 -14.43 25.37
N THR A 26 -44.70 -15.54 24.74
CA THR A 26 -44.46 -15.84 23.33
C THR A 26 -45.37 -15.00 22.43
N SER A 27 -44.78 -14.15 21.58
CA SER A 27 -45.46 -13.44 20.49
C SER A 27 -45.02 -13.99 19.13
N VAL A 28 -45.99 -14.16 18.25
CA VAL A 28 -45.83 -14.60 16.85
C VAL A 28 -44.99 -13.57 16.10
N ALA A 29 -43.89 -14.02 15.47
CA ALA A 29 -43.01 -13.18 14.68
C ALA A 29 -43.71 -12.71 13.40
N VAL A 30 -44.00 -11.42 13.33
CA VAL A 30 -44.16 -10.70 12.07
C VAL A 30 -42.75 -10.60 11.46
N PRO A 31 -42.54 -10.91 10.17
CA PRO A 31 -41.21 -10.74 9.57
C PRO A 31 -40.86 -9.24 9.64
N SER A 32 -39.89 -8.91 10.49
CA SER A 32 -39.27 -7.60 10.53
C SER A 32 -38.62 -7.33 9.18
N ALA A 33 -38.86 -6.14 8.63
CA ALA A 33 -38.10 -5.64 7.49
C ALA A 33 -36.59 -5.81 7.75
N PRO A 34 -35.78 -6.14 6.73
CA PRO A 34 -34.35 -6.22 6.90
C PRO A 34 -33.84 -4.92 7.53
N PRO A 35 -32.87 -4.98 8.47
CA PRO A 35 -32.28 -3.78 9.04
C PRO A 35 -31.79 -2.89 7.90
N ALA A 36 -32.07 -1.58 7.99
CA ALA A 36 -31.55 -0.59 7.05
C ALA A 36 -30.04 -0.82 6.91
N ALA A 37 -29.56 -0.94 5.66
CA ALA A 37 -28.14 -1.08 5.38
C ALA A 37 -27.38 0.02 6.14
N ALA A 38 -26.34 -0.37 6.87
CA ALA A 38 -25.44 0.61 7.48
C ALA A 38 -24.86 1.49 6.37
N ALA A 39 -24.80 2.81 6.59
CA ALA A 39 -24.22 3.74 5.62
C ALA A 39 -22.81 3.28 5.23
N GLU A 40 -22.48 3.33 3.94
CA GLU A 40 -21.12 3.01 3.50
C GLU A 40 -20.12 3.96 4.17
N ALA A 41 -19.04 3.41 4.72
CA ALA A 41 -17.96 4.22 5.23
C ALA A 41 -17.31 4.98 4.07
N HIS A 42 -16.89 6.22 4.32
CA HIS A 42 -16.06 6.95 3.36
C HIS A 42 -14.75 6.16 3.16
N VAL A 43 -14.38 5.89 1.90
CA VAL A 43 -13.22 5.05 1.54
C VAL A 43 -12.23 5.88 0.74
N ASP A 44 -11.00 5.40 0.61
CA ASP A 44 -9.96 6.12 -0.13
C ASP A 44 -10.29 6.29 -1.62
N ASN A 45 -10.60 5.17 -2.30
CA ASN A 45 -11.04 5.18 -3.70
C ASN A 45 -12.49 4.65 -3.80
N PRO A 46 -13.48 5.49 -4.15
CA PRO A 46 -14.88 5.08 -4.26
C PRO A 46 -15.15 4.14 -5.43
N PHE A 47 -14.32 4.13 -6.46
CA PHE A 47 -14.48 3.30 -7.65
C PHE A 47 -13.93 1.88 -7.44
N ALA A 48 -12.95 1.71 -6.55
CA ALA A 48 -12.34 0.41 -6.27
C ALA A 48 -13.38 -0.62 -5.77
N GLY A 49 -13.49 -1.74 -6.49
CA GLY A 49 -14.43 -2.83 -6.21
C GLY A 49 -15.90 -2.52 -6.50
N ALA A 50 -16.23 -1.30 -6.94
CA ALA A 50 -17.60 -0.90 -7.24
C ALA A 50 -18.05 -1.35 -8.65
N SER A 51 -19.35 -1.48 -8.84
CA SER A 51 -19.98 -1.28 -10.16
C SER A 51 -20.29 0.21 -10.36
N ALA A 52 -20.66 0.62 -11.58
CA ALA A 52 -20.97 2.01 -11.88
C ALA A 52 -22.38 2.14 -12.49
N TYR A 53 -23.05 3.24 -12.19
CA TYR A 53 -24.36 3.59 -12.70
C TYR A 53 -24.35 3.81 -14.22
N VAL A 54 -25.22 3.10 -14.93
CA VAL A 54 -25.45 3.30 -16.37
C VAL A 54 -26.67 4.18 -16.55
N ASN A 55 -26.47 5.37 -17.14
CA ASN A 55 -27.53 6.35 -17.33
C ASN A 55 -28.50 5.91 -18.46
N PRO A 56 -29.77 5.61 -18.16
CA PRO A 56 -30.71 5.16 -19.18
C PRO A 56 -31.09 6.26 -20.17
N ASP A 57 -31.07 7.55 -19.80
CA ASP A 57 -31.34 8.64 -20.74
C ASP A 57 -30.25 8.69 -21.84
N TYR A 58 -28.99 8.46 -21.45
CA TYR A 58 -27.89 8.32 -22.42
C TYR A 58 -28.06 7.06 -23.28
N ALA A 59 -28.39 5.92 -22.66
CA ALA A 59 -28.59 4.66 -23.37
C ALA A 59 -29.70 4.75 -24.43
N ASP A 60 -30.76 5.53 -24.19
CA ASP A 60 -31.85 5.79 -25.13
C ASP A 60 -31.40 6.67 -26.31
N LEU A 61 -30.54 7.66 -26.07
CA LEU A 61 -29.93 8.47 -27.14
C LEU A 61 -29.01 7.63 -28.04
N VAL A 62 -28.23 6.72 -27.45
CA VAL A 62 -27.43 5.75 -28.21
C VAL A 62 -28.33 4.82 -29.03
N ALA A 63 -29.42 4.31 -28.47
CA ALA A 63 -30.40 3.49 -29.18
C ALA A 63 -31.06 4.21 -30.38
N ALA A 64 -31.32 5.52 -30.23
CA ALA A 64 -31.80 6.34 -31.33
C ALA A 64 -30.75 6.46 -32.46
N SER A 65 -29.46 6.52 -32.13
CA SER A 65 -28.38 6.50 -33.15
C SER A 65 -28.25 5.14 -33.83
N ILE A 66 -28.33 4.04 -33.07
CA ILE A 66 -28.34 2.68 -33.65
C ILE A 66 -29.43 2.54 -34.70
N SER A 67 -30.61 3.13 -34.47
CA SER A 67 -31.71 3.10 -35.42
C SER A 67 -31.45 3.92 -36.69
N LYS A 68 -30.58 4.94 -36.63
CA LYS A 68 -30.23 5.83 -37.75
C LYS A 68 -29.00 5.37 -38.53
N THR A 69 -28.04 4.72 -37.90
CA THR A 69 -26.78 4.30 -38.52
C THR A 69 -27.01 3.16 -39.51
N ALA A 70 -26.47 3.28 -40.72
CA ALA A 70 -26.60 2.21 -41.73
C ALA A 70 -25.59 1.07 -41.53
N ASP A 71 -24.37 1.40 -41.09
CA ASP A 71 -23.25 0.47 -40.93
C ASP A 71 -23.50 -0.52 -39.76
N ALA A 72 -23.52 -1.82 -40.08
CA ALA A 72 -23.80 -2.87 -39.11
C ALA A 72 -22.70 -3.04 -38.05
N SER A 73 -21.43 -2.86 -38.42
CA SER A 73 -20.31 -2.91 -37.47
C SER A 73 -20.41 -1.76 -36.48
N VAL A 74 -20.67 -0.55 -36.98
CA VAL A 74 -20.84 0.63 -36.14
C VAL A 74 -22.05 0.49 -35.22
N LYS A 75 -23.19 -0.03 -35.71
CA LYS A 75 -24.35 -0.35 -34.87
C LYS A 75 -24.01 -1.28 -33.72
N ALA A 76 -23.29 -2.37 -34.01
CA ALA A 76 -22.89 -3.31 -32.98
C ALA A 76 -21.94 -2.67 -31.95
N LYS A 77 -21.04 -1.79 -32.38
CA LYS A 77 -20.20 -1.01 -31.45
C LYS A 77 -21.02 -0.05 -30.59
N MET A 78 -22.01 0.63 -31.18
CA MET A 78 -22.91 1.51 -30.44
C MET A 78 -23.71 0.76 -29.37
N GLU A 79 -24.14 -0.48 -29.63
CA GLU A 79 -24.79 -1.32 -28.62
C GLU A 79 -23.87 -1.65 -27.45
N THR A 80 -22.55 -1.79 -27.67
CA THR A 80 -21.58 -1.90 -26.58
C THR A 80 -21.44 -0.57 -25.84
N VAL A 81 -21.33 0.55 -26.55
CA VAL A 81 -21.22 1.90 -25.96
C VAL A 81 -22.38 2.21 -25.02
N LYS A 82 -23.59 1.80 -25.41
CA LYS A 82 -24.82 1.93 -24.64
C LYS A 82 -24.73 1.34 -23.22
N THR A 83 -23.83 0.39 -22.99
CA THR A 83 -23.67 -0.31 -21.71
C THR A 83 -22.68 0.35 -20.75
N TYR A 84 -21.89 1.33 -21.21
CA TYR A 84 -20.91 1.98 -20.37
C TYR A 84 -21.53 3.07 -19.47
N PRO A 85 -21.00 3.26 -18.26
CA PRO A 85 -21.45 4.31 -17.36
C PRO A 85 -20.99 5.68 -17.87
N THR A 86 -21.85 6.70 -17.69
CA THR A 86 -21.54 8.10 -17.99
C THR A 86 -22.03 8.98 -16.86
N ALA A 87 -21.32 10.08 -16.56
CA ALA A 87 -21.77 11.02 -15.55
C ALA A 87 -23.09 11.72 -15.95
N VAL A 88 -23.85 12.15 -14.94
CA VAL A 88 -25.08 12.95 -15.11
C VAL A 88 -24.74 14.42 -14.84
N TRP A 89 -24.99 15.29 -15.81
CA TRP A 89 -24.67 16.72 -15.70
C TRP A 89 -25.83 17.49 -15.07
N LEU A 90 -25.54 18.22 -14.00
CA LEU A 90 -26.45 19.17 -13.38
C LEU A 90 -26.07 20.58 -13.86
N ASP A 91 -26.17 20.85 -15.16
CA ASP A 91 -25.64 22.06 -15.81
C ASP A 91 -26.47 23.34 -15.57
N ARG A 92 -27.49 23.28 -14.71
CA ARG A 92 -28.42 24.36 -14.32
C ARG A 92 -29.35 23.88 -13.21
N ILE A 93 -30.03 24.81 -12.52
CA ILE A 93 -31.02 24.51 -11.47
C ILE A 93 -32.14 23.58 -12.00
N ALA A 94 -32.61 23.79 -13.23
CA ALA A 94 -33.66 22.95 -13.82
C ALA A 94 -33.26 21.47 -13.93
N ALA A 95 -31.97 21.15 -14.04
CA ALA A 95 -31.49 19.77 -14.16
C ALA A 95 -31.71 18.94 -12.89
N ILE A 96 -31.82 19.59 -11.71
CA ILE A 96 -32.09 18.91 -10.45
C ILE A 96 -33.46 18.23 -10.47
N ASN A 97 -34.48 18.93 -11.01
CA ASN A 97 -35.86 18.46 -11.05
C ASN A 97 -36.22 17.73 -12.37
N GLY A 98 -35.38 17.85 -13.41
CA GLY A 98 -35.60 17.19 -14.69
C GLY A 98 -36.89 17.61 -15.40
N GLY A 99 -37.46 16.71 -16.19
CA GLY A 99 -38.71 16.91 -16.92
C GLY A 99 -38.56 17.82 -18.13
N GLU A 100 -39.66 18.43 -18.58
CA GLU A 100 -39.69 19.28 -19.79
C GLU A 100 -38.71 20.46 -19.72
N ALA A 101 -38.52 21.04 -18.53
CA ALA A 101 -37.56 22.12 -18.30
C ALA A 101 -36.10 21.70 -18.48
N ASN A 102 -35.82 20.39 -18.49
CA ASN A 102 -34.52 19.82 -18.80
C ASN A 102 -34.58 18.87 -20.01
N ALA A 103 -35.31 19.27 -21.07
CA ALA A 103 -35.41 18.53 -22.33
C ALA A 103 -35.91 17.07 -22.17
N GLY A 104 -36.76 16.83 -21.16
CA GLY A 104 -37.33 15.51 -20.87
C GLY A 104 -36.41 14.56 -20.10
N ARG A 105 -35.21 15.01 -19.70
CA ARG A 105 -34.28 14.20 -18.90
C ARG A 105 -34.82 13.97 -17.49
N LYS A 106 -34.39 12.87 -16.88
CA LYS A 106 -34.78 12.49 -15.52
C LYS A 106 -34.25 13.48 -14.48
N SER A 107 -34.92 13.51 -13.33
CA SER A 107 -34.46 14.31 -12.19
C SER A 107 -33.25 13.67 -11.49
N LEU A 108 -32.58 14.43 -10.62
CA LEU A 108 -31.52 13.91 -9.76
C LEU A 108 -32.01 12.74 -8.89
N ARG A 109 -33.23 12.85 -8.34
CA ARG A 109 -33.84 11.77 -7.55
C ARG A 109 -34.12 10.53 -8.38
N ASP A 110 -34.64 10.69 -9.60
CA ASP A 110 -34.90 9.55 -10.50
C ASP A 110 -33.60 8.80 -10.84
N HIS A 111 -32.51 9.52 -11.08
CA HIS A 111 -31.21 8.91 -11.35
C HIS A 111 -30.67 8.12 -10.14
N LEU A 112 -30.79 8.64 -8.92
CA LEU A 112 -30.38 7.92 -7.72
C LEU A 112 -31.28 6.70 -7.44
N ASP A 113 -32.58 6.81 -7.72
CA ASP A 113 -33.51 5.67 -7.65
C ASP A 113 -33.14 4.56 -8.63
N LEU A 114 -32.73 4.93 -9.84
CA LEU A 114 -32.26 3.99 -10.85
C LEU A 114 -30.88 3.42 -10.51
N ALA A 115 -29.98 4.21 -9.93
CA ALA A 115 -28.71 3.73 -9.42
C ALA A 115 -28.90 2.69 -8.30
N LEU A 116 -29.82 2.96 -7.38
CA LEU A 116 -30.19 2.00 -6.33
C LEU A 116 -30.76 0.70 -6.93
N ALA A 117 -31.59 0.81 -7.97
CA ALA A 117 -32.14 -0.35 -8.66
C ALA A 117 -31.10 -1.15 -9.46
N GLN A 118 -30.00 -0.53 -9.88
CA GLN A 118 -28.88 -1.19 -10.56
C GLN A 118 -27.88 -1.83 -9.58
N LYS A 119 -27.89 -1.42 -8.30
CA LYS A 119 -26.99 -1.95 -7.28
C LYS A 119 -27.26 -3.43 -7.02
N LYS A 120 -26.18 -4.19 -6.82
CA LYS A 120 -26.22 -5.63 -6.50
C LYS A 120 -25.79 -5.87 -5.06
N ASP A 121 -26.37 -6.87 -4.42
CA ASP A 121 -26.02 -7.25 -3.04
C ASP A 121 -24.52 -7.56 -2.92
N GLY A 122 -23.88 -7.03 -1.88
CA GLY A 122 -22.46 -7.25 -1.59
C GLY A 122 -21.47 -6.58 -2.55
N ARG A 123 -21.94 -5.76 -3.51
CA ARG A 123 -21.09 -4.97 -4.41
C ARG A 123 -21.47 -3.48 -4.35
N PRO A 124 -20.54 -2.57 -3.96
CA PRO A 124 -20.79 -1.14 -4.00
C PRO A 124 -21.15 -0.65 -5.41
N LEU A 125 -21.86 0.46 -5.52
CA LEU A 125 -22.16 1.12 -6.79
C LEU A 125 -21.81 2.60 -6.72
N THR A 126 -21.07 3.09 -7.72
CA THR A 126 -20.80 4.52 -7.91
C THR A 126 -21.79 5.17 -8.85
N ALA A 127 -22.24 6.37 -8.52
CA ALA A 127 -23.03 7.23 -9.40
C ALA A 127 -22.38 8.61 -9.49
N THR A 128 -21.89 8.96 -10.68
CA THR A 128 -21.14 10.20 -10.91
C THR A 128 -22.05 11.32 -11.37
N PHE A 129 -21.98 12.47 -10.70
CA PHE A 129 -22.71 13.69 -11.05
C PHE A 129 -21.74 14.86 -11.28
N VAL A 130 -22.03 15.71 -12.26
CA VAL A 130 -21.26 16.92 -12.53
C VAL A 130 -22.01 18.12 -11.95
N VAL A 131 -21.41 18.77 -10.97
CA VAL A 131 -21.88 20.03 -10.37
C VAL A 131 -21.26 21.15 -11.19
N TYR A 132 -22.07 21.89 -11.94
CA TYR A 132 -21.59 22.81 -12.97
C TYR A 132 -22.56 23.96 -13.21
N ASP A 133 -22.72 24.86 -12.25
CA ASP A 133 -23.58 26.05 -12.40
C ASP A 133 -23.00 27.29 -11.70
N LEU A 134 -21.67 27.42 -11.67
CA LEU A 134 -21.00 28.58 -11.07
C LEU A 134 -21.60 29.93 -11.54
N PRO A 135 -21.72 30.94 -10.64
CA PRO A 135 -21.98 32.31 -11.04
C PRO A 135 -20.87 32.83 -11.98
N GLY A 136 -21.25 33.32 -13.17
CA GLY A 136 -20.30 33.71 -14.22
C GLY A 136 -19.51 32.52 -14.75
N ARG A 137 -20.16 31.36 -14.91
CA ARG A 137 -19.56 30.13 -15.44
C ARG A 137 -18.81 30.39 -16.75
N ASP A 138 -17.72 29.67 -17.00
CA ASP A 138 -16.99 29.71 -18.27
C ASP A 138 -16.53 31.13 -18.63
N CYS A 139 -15.93 31.86 -17.68
CA CYS A 139 -15.67 33.30 -17.83
C CYS A 139 -14.78 33.65 -19.03
N ALA A 140 -13.97 32.71 -19.53
CA ALA A 140 -13.12 32.91 -20.71
C ALA A 140 -13.77 32.45 -22.02
N ALA A 141 -14.98 31.88 -21.97
CA ALA A 141 -15.75 31.53 -23.15
C ALA A 141 -16.20 32.79 -23.87
N LEU A 142 -16.25 32.73 -25.19
CA LEU A 142 -16.74 33.85 -26.00
C LEU A 142 -18.27 33.97 -25.88
N ALA A 143 -18.95 32.89 -25.52
CA ALA A 143 -20.34 32.90 -25.09
C ALA A 143 -20.62 31.81 -24.04
N SER A 144 -20.63 32.20 -22.76
CA SER A 144 -21.04 31.30 -21.67
C SER A 144 -22.54 30.96 -21.72
N ASN A 145 -22.84 29.72 -21.30
CA ASN A 145 -24.19 29.19 -21.13
C ASN A 145 -24.66 29.15 -19.65
N GLY A 146 -23.89 29.72 -18.73
CA GLY A 146 -24.25 29.76 -17.30
C GLY A 146 -25.47 30.66 -17.04
N GLU A 147 -26.42 30.19 -16.21
CA GLU A 147 -27.64 30.96 -15.92
C GLU A 147 -27.48 31.97 -14.77
N LEU A 148 -26.47 31.76 -13.92
CA LEU A 148 -26.23 32.58 -12.73
C LEU A 148 -25.26 33.73 -13.04
N PRO A 149 -25.66 35.00 -12.82
CA PRO A 149 -24.78 36.14 -13.10
C PRO A 149 -23.69 36.26 -12.03
N LEU A 150 -22.49 36.72 -12.42
CA LEU A 150 -21.33 36.93 -11.54
C LEU A 150 -21.55 38.10 -10.54
N THR A 151 -22.41 37.87 -9.57
CA THR A 151 -22.88 38.84 -8.58
C THR A 151 -23.13 38.14 -7.25
N GLN A 152 -23.23 38.91 -6.15
CA GLN A 152 -23.59 38.32 -4.86
C GLN A 152 -24.95 37.63 -4.89
N ALA A 153 -25.94 38.19 -5.60
CA ALA A 153 -27.25 37.56 -5.77
C ALA A 153 -27.17 36.24 -6.55
N GLY A 154 -26.28 36.15 -7.55
CA GLY A 154 -25.98 34.91 -8.25
C GLY A 154 -25.34 33.87 -7.33
N LEU A 155 -24.39 34.28 -6.48
CA LEU A 155 -23.80 33.41 -5.45
C LEU A 155 -24.85 32.92 -4.45
N ASP A 156 -25.75 33.78 -4.00
CA ASP A 156 -26.79 33.40 -3.05
C ASP A 156 -27.73 32.34 -3.66
N ARG A 157 -28.12 32.52 -4.93
CA ARG A 157 -28.92 31.52 -5.68
C ARG A 157 -28.15 30.21 -5.92
N TYR A 158 -26.87 30.28 -6.27
CA TYR A 158 -26.03 29.08 -6.40
C TYR A 158 -26.02 28.27 -5.10
N LYS A 159 -25.95 28.94 -3.96
CA LYS A 159 -25.99 28.28 -2.66
C LYS A 159 -27.37 27.68 -2.38
N SER A 160 -28.44 28.48 -2.47
CA SER A 160 -29.78 28.05 -2.03
C SER A 160 -30.51 27.17 -3.03
N ASP A 161 -30.55 27.59 -4.29
CA ASP A 161 -31.42 27.00 -5.31
C ASP A 161 -30.75 25.81 -6.00
N TYR A 162 -29.42 25.73 -5.91
CA TYR A 162 -28.60 24.74 -6.59
C TYR A 162 -27.90 23.78 -5.60
N ILE A 163 -26.84 24.21 -4.89
CA ILE A 163 -26.06 23.32 -4.01
C ILE A 163 -26.87 22.77 -2.84
N ASP A 164 -27.62 23.62 -2.13
CA ASP A 164 -28.43 23.16 -0.99
C ASP A 164 -29.52 22.19 -1.46
N ALA A 165 -30.11 22.41 -2.65
CA ALA A 165 -31.08 21.51 -3.26
C ALA A 165 -30.46 20.14 -3.65
N ILE A 166 -29.24 20.13 -4.19
CA ILE A 166 -28.49 18.88 -4.49
C ILE A 166 -28.16 18.14 -3.19
N SER A 167 -27.61 18.84 -2.20
CA SER A 167 -27.25 18.30 -0.88
C SER A 167 -28.47 17.69 -0.18
N ASP A 168 -29.64 18.34 -0.28
CA ASP A 168 -30.90 17.86 0.28
C ASP A 168 -31.37 16.54 -0.34
N VAL A 169 -31.02 16.28 -1.60
CA VAL A 169 -31.29 14.99 -2.25
C VAL A 169 -30.26 13.94 -1.83
N PHE A 170 -28.96 14.27 -1.86
CA PHE A 170 -27.88 13.32 -1.53
C PHE A 170 -27.90 12.86 -0.07
N LYS A 171 -28.31 13.73 0.87
CA LYS A 171 -28.41 13.38 2.30
C LYS A 171 -29.59 12.47 2.65
N ASP A 172 -30.48 12.20 1.70
CA ASP A 172 -31.63 11.33 1.92
C ASP A 172 -31.13 9.91 2.29
N PRO A 173 -31.46 9.38 3.48
CA PRO A 173 -30.95 8.09 3.93
C PRO A 173 -31.25 6.92 2.98
N LYS A 174 -32.23 7.08 2.08
CA LYS A 174 -32.50 6.14 0.98
C LYS A 174 -31.26 5.83 0.14
N TYR A 175 -30.35 6.79 -0.03
CA TYR A 175 -29.19 6.67 -0.91
C TYR A 175 -27.87 6.44 -0.16
N ALA A 176 -27.90 6.20 1.15
CA ALA A 176 -26.71 5.98 1.98
C ALA A 176 -25.88 4.74 1.59
N ASP A 177 -26.45 3.86 0.76
CA ASP A 177 -25.85 2.63 0.23
C ASP A 177 -25.38 2.81 -1.24
N ILE A 178 -25.23 4.05 -1.72
CA ILE A 178 -24.64 4.38 -3.02
C ILE A 178 -23.41 5.26 -2.76
N ARG A 179 -22.31 5.02 -3.47
CA ARG A 179 -21.17 5.95 -3.50
C ARG A 179 -21.47 7.05 -4.52
N ILE A 180 -21.77 8.24 -4.05
CA ILE A 180 -22.12 9.37 -4.92
C ILE A 180 -20.81 10.11 -5.21
N THR A 181 -20.34 10.12 -6.44
CA THR A 181 -19.13 10.87 -6.80
C THR A 181 -19.51 12.15 -7.53
N THR A 182 -18.81 13.24 -7.23
CA THR A 182 -19.13 14.57 -7.77
C THR A 182 -17.92 15.17 -8.47
N VAL A 183 -18.11 15.62 -9.70
CA VAL A 183 -17.14 16.44 -10.43
C VAL A 183 -17.50 17.90 -10.20
N ILE A 184 -16.62 18.64 -9.54
CA ILE A 184 -16.90 20.00 -9.06
C ILE A 184 -16.39 21.03 -10.06
N GLU A 185 -17.36 21.69 -10.68
CA GLU A 185 -17.25 22.94 -11.44
C GLU A 185 -16.12 22.96 -12.49
N PRO A 186 -16.24 22.14 -13.55
CA PRO A 186 -15.38 22.25 -14.74
C PRO A 186 -15.30 23.67 -15.29
N ASP A 187 -14.18 24.02 -15.94
CA ASP A 187 -13.97 25.35 -16.53
C ASP A 187 -14.23 26.54 -15.57
N GLY A 188 -14.02 26.30 -14.27
CA GLY A 188 -14.14 27.30 -13.21
C GLY A 188 -12.78 27.88 -12.81
N LEU A 189 -12.21 27.31 -11.75
CA LEU A 189 -10.99 27.81 -11.09
C LEU A 189 -9.76 27.98 -12.00
N PRO A 190 -9.47 27.11 -13.00
CA PRO A 190 -8.31 27.27 -13.88
C PRO A 190 -8.23 28.65 -14.55
N ASN A 191 -9.37 29.24 -14.88
CA ASN A 191 -9.46 30.57 -15.49
C ASN A 191 -8.86 31.68 -14.62
N LEU A 192 -8.91 31.54 -13.29
CA LEU A 192 -8.38 32.51 -12.33
C LEU A 192 -6.85 32.55 -12.31
N VAL A 193 -6.20 31.57 -12.95
CA VAL A 193 -4.75 31.51 -13.13
C VAL A 193 -4.35 32.07 -14.50
N THR A 194 -4.96 31.57 -15.58
CA THR A 194 -4.42 31.82 -16.94
C THR A 194 -5.13 32.93 -17.71
N ASN A 195 -6.42 33.18 -17.46
CA ASN A 195 -7.26 34.00 -18.36
C ASN A 195 -7.55 35.40 -17.81
N VAL A 196 -7.17 35.68 -16.57
CA VAL A 196 -7.35 36.99 -15.92
C VAL A 196 -6.71 38.14 -16.70
N ALA A 197 -5.53 37.95 -17.31
CA ALA A 197 -4.90 39.07 -18.02
C ALA A 197 -5.64 39.46 -19.31
N GLY A 198 -6.36 38.52 -19.93
CA GLY A 198 -6.97 38.68 -21.24
C GLY A 198 -8.49 38.89 -21.22
N ASP A 199 -9.17 38.56 -20.12
CA ASP A 199 -10.62 38.53 -20.07
C ASP A 199 -11.22 39.35 -18.89
N PRO A 200 -12.05 40.38 -19.14
CA PRO A 200 -12.66 41.20 -18.10
C PRO A 200 -13.59 40.44 -17.15
N GLU A 201 -14.30 39.41 -17.62
CA GLU A 201 -15.19 38.61 -16.78
C GLU A 201 -14.38 37.73 -15.82
N CYS A 202 -13.28 37.13 -16.30
CA CYS A 202 -12.35 36.41 -15.41
C CYS A 202 -11.62 37.34 -14.43
N GLN A 203 -11.33 38.59 -14.81
CA GLN A 203 -10.84 39.61 -13.87
C GLN A 203 -11.86 39.91 -12.77
N GLN A 204 -13.13 40.04 -13.15
CA GLN A 204 -14.21 40.23 -12.19
C GLN A 204 -14.39 39.00 -11.30
N ALA A 205 -14.26 37.78 -11.84
CA ALA A 205 -14.40 36.54 -11.08
C ALA A 205 -13.32 36.44 -10.02
N LYS A 206 -12.06 36.73 -10.38
CA LYS A 206 -10.93 36.74 -9.45
C LYS A 206 -11.04 37.84 -8.39
N SER A 207 -11.34 39.07 -8.81
CA SER A 207 -11.38 40.23 -7.90
C SER A 207 -12.56 40.19 -6.93
N SER A 208 -13.69 39.62 -7.32
CA SER A 208 -14.86 39.44 -6.44
C SER A 208 -14.72 38.27 -5.47
N GLY A 209 -13.93 37.25 -5.83
CA GLY A 209 -13.79 36.00 -5.08
C GLY A 209 -15.06 35.14 -5.06
N ILE A 210 -16.04 35.42 -5.92
CA ILE A 210 -17.34 34.75 -5.93
C ILE A 210 -17.21 33.26 -6.28
N GLN A 211 -16.46 32.93 -7.34
CA GLN A 211 -16.29 31.54 -7.77
C GLN A 211 -15.56 30.69 -6.70
N VAL A 212 -14.54 31.25 -6.04
CA VAL A 212 -13.87 30.57 -4.91
C VAL A 212 -14.86 30.29 -3.78
N LYS A 213 -15.67 31.28 -3.38
CA LYS A 213 -16.70 31.10 -2.33
C LYS A 213 -17.80 30.12 -2.72
N ALA A 214 -18.14 30.03 -3.99
CA ALA A 214 -19.11 29.09 -4.51
C ALA A 214 -18.56 27.65 -4.44
N VAL A 215 -17.35 27.41 -4.93
CA VAL A 215 -16.69 26.10 -4.85
C VAL A 215 -16.50 25.66 -3.40
N GLN A 216 -16.05 26.55 -2.50
CA GLN A 216 -15.93 26.24 -1.07
C GLN A 216 -17.26 25.82 -0.45
N HIS A 217 -18.36 26.51 -0.78
CA HIS A 217 -19.69 26.14 -0.29
C HIS A 217 -20.15 24.78 -0.83
N ALA A 218 -19.87 24.46 -2.10
CA ALA A 218 -20.15 23.15 -2.67
C ALA A 218 -19.39 22.04 -1.93
N LEU A 219 -18.08 22.21 -1.74
CA LEU A 219 -17.24 21.25 -1.01
C LEU A 219 -17.72 21.06 0.43
N ASP A 220 -17.98 22.15 1.17
CA ASP A 220 -18.47 22.07 2.56
C ASP A 220 -19.78 21.29 2.69
N LYS A 221 -20.72 21.50 1.75
CA LYS A 221 -22.04 20.87 1.80
C LYS A 221 -22.02 19.41 1.35
N LEU A 222 -21.21 19.10 0.34
CA LEU A 222 -21.16 17.77 -0.27
C LEU A 222 -20.29 16.82 0.56
N HIS A 223 -19.09 17.25 0.96
CA HIS A 223 -18.18 16.44 1.79
C HIS A 223 -18.79 16.10 3.18
N ALA A 224 -19.67 16.94 3.71
CA ALA A 224 -20.37 16.66 4.96
C ALA A 224 -21.31 15.42 4.90
N ILE A 225 -21.57 14.88 3.71
CA ILE A 225 -22.39 13.68 3.49
C ILE A 225 -21.44 12.46 3.34
N PRO A 226 -21.46 11.48 4.26
CA PRO A 226 -20.40 10.47 4.35
C PRO A 226 -20.13 9.62 3.11
N ASN A 227 -21.16 9.37 2.30
CA ASN A 227 -21.10 8.56 1.08
C ASN A 227 -20.95 9.40 -0.21
N VAL A 228 -20.70 10.71 -0.08
CA VAL A 228 -20.41 11.61 -1.20
C VAL A 228 -18.90 11.84 -1.30
N TYR A 229 -18.38 11.76 -2.51
CA TYR A 229 -16.97 11.97 -2.84
C TYR A 229 -16.81 13.16 -3.79
N THR A 230 -15.87 14.06 -3.52
CA THR A 230 -15.66 15.33 -4.22
C THR A 230 -14.36 15.30 -5.03
N TYR A 231 -14.49 15.33 -6.36
CA TYR A 231 -13.39 15.47 -7.29
C TYR A 231 -13.43 16.84 -7.94
N MET A 232 -12.46 17.71 -7.64
CA MET A 232 -12.39 19.03 -8.29
C MET A 232 -11.85 18.89 -9.71
N ASP A 233 -12.52 19.51 -10.70
CA ASP A 233 -11.97 19.61 -12.05
C ASP A 233 -10.64 20.34 -12.02
N PHE A 234 -9.64 19.86 -12.76
CA PHE A 234 -8.32 20.46 -12.88
C PHE A 234 -7.93 20.64 -14.36
N ALA A 235 -8.90 21.05 -15.19
CA ALA A 235 -8.72 21.26 -16.63
C ALA A 235 -8.02 20.08 -17.34
N HIS A 236 -6.95 20.33 -18.09
CA HIS A 236 -6.20 19.32 -18.83
C HIS A 236 -4.76 19.81 -19.09
N SER A 237 -3.90 18.89 -19.53
CA SER A 237 -2.47 19.15 -19.75
C SER A 237 -2.21 20.25 -20.78
N GLY A 238 -3.04 20.36 -21.82
CA GLY A 238 -2.98 21.41 -22.84
C GLY A 238 -3.31 22.82 -22.35
N TRP A 239 -3.71 22.98 -21.09
CA TRP A 239 -4.00 24.26 -20.44
C TRP A 239 -3.05 24.52 -19.26
N LEU A 240 -2.96 23.58 -18.33
CA LEU A 240 -2.22 23.77 -17.08
C LEU A 240 -0.87 23.04 -17.04
N GLY A 241 -0.47 22.36 -18.12
CA GLY A 241 0.73 21.51 -18.16
C GLY A 241 2.08 22.24 -18.11
N TRP A 242 2.13 23.56 -18.34
CA TRP A 242 3.34 24.36 -18.17
C TRP A 242 3.68 24.53 -16.69
N ASP A 243 4.95 24.36 -16.31
CA ASP A 243 5.43 24.44 -14.91
C ASP A 243 4.84 25.60 -14.09
N ASN A 244 4.78 26.80 -14.68
CA ASN A 244 4.27 27.97 -13.98
C ASN A 244 2.74 27.91 -13.80
N ASN A 245 2.00 27.47 -14.82
CA ASN A 245 0.54 27.32 -14.74
C ASN A 245 0.18 26.21 -13.75
N LEU A 246 0.90 25.09 -13.79
CA LEU A 246 0.72 23.96 -12.88
C LEU A 246 0.87 24.42 -11.42
N LYS A 247 2.02 25.00 -11.07
CA LYS A 247 2.31 25.43 -9.69
C LYS A 247 1.32 26.48 -9.18
N GLN A 248 1.00 27.47 -10.01
CA GLN A 248 0.02 28.50 -9.63
C GLN A 248 -1.38 27.93 -9.47
N SER A 249 -1.75 26.95 -10.28
CA SER A 249 -3.05 26.27 -10.16
C SER A 249 -3.10 25.39 -8.93
N VAL A 250 -2.09 24.55 -8.68
CA VAL A 250 -2.05 23.74 -7.45
C VAL A 250 -2.09 24.63 -6.21
N GLN A 251 -1.40 25.78 -6.21
CA GLN A 251 -1.50 26.76 -5.12
C GLN A 251 -2.95 27.27 -4.94
N LEU A 252 -3.60 27.71 -6.02
CA LEU A 252 -5.00 28.17 -5.96
C LEU A 252 -5.93 27.09 -5.37
N TYR A 253 -5.79 25.84 -5.83
CA TYR A 253 -6.63 24.74 -5.38
C TYR A 253 -6.38 24.41 -3.91
N THR A 254 -5.12 24.45 -3.49
CA THR A 254 -4.72 24.30 -2.08
C THR A 254 -5.37 25.38 -1.21
N ASP A 255 -5.37 26.64 -1.67
CA ASP A 255 -5.98 27.76 -0.93
C ASP A 255 -7.51 27.64 -0.87
N VAL A 256 -8.14 27.21 -1.97
CA VAL A 256 -9.58 26.93 -2.04
C VAL A 256 -9.95 25.85 -1.03
N ALA A 257 -9.29 24.69 -1.08
CA ALA A 257 -9.55 23.56 -0.19
C ALA A 257 -9.28 23.92 1.28
N ARG A 258 -8.15 24.58 1.60
CA ARG A 258 -7.85 25.04 2.97
C ARG A 258 -8.85 26.05 3.52
N GLY A 259 -9.55 26.78 2.65
CA GLY A 259 -10.59 27.71 3.07
C GLY A 259 -11.96 27.06 3.35
N THR A 260 -12.10 25.76 3.11
CA THR A 260 -13.28 24.97 3.53
C THR A 260 -13.18 24.55 5.00
N SER A 261 -14.30 24.10 5.56
CA SER A 261 -14.40 23.67 6.97
C SER A 261 -13.58 22.42 7.30
N ALA A 262 -13.44 21.46 6.38
CA ALA A 262 -12.61 20.27 6.56
C ALA A 262 -11.19 20.39 5.92
N GLY A 263 -10.84 21.57 5.40
CA GLY A 263 -9.53 21.82 4.80
C GLY A 263 -9.28 20.93 3.57
N LEU A 264 -8.09 20.34 3.49
CA LEU A 264 -7.73 19.46 2.36
C LEU A 264 -8.59 18.19 2.30
N SER A 265 -9.13 17.73 3.44
CA SER A 265 -10.03 16.57 3.47
C SER A 265 -11.35 16.80 2.76
N SER A 266 -11.73 18.05 2.47
CA SER A 266 -12.97 18.35 1.72
C SER A 266 -12.93 17.92 0.25
N VAL A 267 -11.78 17.41 -0.22
CA VAL A 267 -11.52 17.04 -1.62
C VAL A 267 -10.86 15.66 -1.62
N ASP A 268 -11.54 14.67 -2.20
CA ASP A 268 -11.04 13.30 -2.26
C ASP A 268 -10.03 13.10 -3.39
N GLY A 269 -10.17 13.90 -4.45
CA GLY A 269 -9.25 13.87 -5.57
C GLY A 269 -9.45 15.02 -6.55
N LEU A 270 -8.67 14.97 -7.64
CA LEU A 270 -8.84 15.86 -8.77
C LEU A 270 -9.20 15.07 -10.03
N ILE A 271 -9.84 15.72 -10.98
CA ILE A 271 -10.18 15.13 -12.27
C ILE A 271 -9.70 16.00 -13.43
N THR A 272 -9.08 15.40 -14.44
CA THR A 272 -8.60 16.10 -15.64
C THR A 272 -9.34 15.65 -16.90
N ASN A 273 -9.18 16.44 -17.96
CA ASN A 273 -9.66 16.21 -19.31
C ASN A 273 -11.19 16.22 -19.46
N VAL A 274 -11.94 16.70 -18.45
CA VAL A 274 -13.41 16.74 -18.48
C VAL A 274 -13.89 17.46 -19.74
N ALA A 275 -14.68 16.75 -20.54
CA ALA A 275 -15.19 17.23 -21.83
C ALA A 275 -14.10 17.69 -22.85
N ASN A 276 -12.83 17.32 -22.66
CA ASN A 276 -11.76 17.63 -23.60
C ASN A 276 -11.37 16.39 -24.41
N TYR A 277 -10.27 16.50 -25.15
CA TYR A 277 -9.82 15.52 -26.14
C TYR A 277 -8.33 15.22 -26.01
N THR A 278 -7.65 15.69 -24.96
CA THR A 278 -6.21 15.46 -24.82
C THR A 278 -5.97 13.98 -24.55
N PRO A 279 -5.08 13.30 -25.30
CA PRO A 279 -4.97 11.85 -25.25
C PRO A 279 -4.58 11.37 -23.86
N LEU A 280 -4.98 10.13 -23.55
CA LEU A 280 -4.54 9.46 -22.32
C LEU A 280 -3.02 9.31 -22.28
N ALA A 281 -2.40 8.98 -23.42
CA ALA A 281 -0.96 8.86 -23.60
C ALA A 281 -0.55 9.24 -25.03
N GLU A 282 0.63 9.83 -25.21
CA GLU A 282 1.28 10.04 -26.50
C GLU A 282 2.36 8.95 -26.76
N PRO A 283 1.99 7.79 -27.32
CA PRO A 283 2.87 6.60 -27.35
C PRO A 283 4.13 6.75 -28.21
N PHE A 284 4.17 7.75 -29.10
CA PHE A 284 5.30 7.99 -30.01
C PHE A 284 6.08 9.25 -29.65
N ILE A 285 5.62 10.00 -28.64
CA ILE A 285 6.22 11.24 -28.18
C ILE A 285 6.23 11.22 -26.64
N THR A 286 7.13 10.43 -26.07
CA THR A 286 7.16 10.16 -24.61
C THR A 286 8.22 10.96 -23.84
N ASP A 287 9.07 11.71 -24.54
CA ASP A 287 10.16 12.48 -23.93
C ASP A 287 10.09 13.94 -24.41
N PRO A 288 9.66 14.88 -23.54
CA PRO A 288 9.54 16.29 -23.92
C PRO A 288 10.88 16.97 -24.21
N ASP A 289 11.99 16.43 -23.69
CA ASP A 289 13.34 16.96 -23.86
C ASP A 289 14.09 16.34 -25.05
N LYS A 290 13.52 15.30 -25.68
CA LYS A 290 14.05 14.70 -26.91
C LYS A 290 14.34 15.78 -27.95
N THR A 291 15.47 15.66 -28.63
CA THR A 291 15.83 16.59 -29.72
C THR A 291 15.51 16.01 -31.10
N VAL A 292 14.89 16.83 -31.94
CA VAL A 292 14.63 16.57 -33.37
C VAL A 292 15.09 17.79 -34.15
N GLY A 293 16.00 17.59 -35.12
CA GLY A 293 16.58 18.71 -35.86
C GLY A 293 17.36 19.71 -34.99
N GLY A 294 17.87 19.26 -33.83
CA GLY A 294 18.58 20.12 -32.87
C GLY A 294 17.68 20.95 -31.95
N GLN A 295 16.35 20.79 -32.00
CA GLN A 295 15.38 21.48 -31.14
C GLN A 295 14.64 20.47 -30.27
N GLN A 296 14.29 20.85 -29.04
CA GLN A 296 13.53 19.98 -28.14
C GLN A 296 12.08 19.83 -28.63
N VAL A 297 11.50 18.65 -28.46
CA VAL A 297 10.13 18.33 -28.93
C VAL A 297 9.09 19.25 -28.31
N LYS A 298 9.20 19.54 -26.99
CA LYS A 298 8.30 20.47 -26.31
C LYS A 298 8.29 21.86 -26.93
N GLY A 299 9.38 22.30 -27.56
CA GLY A 299 9.49 23.59 -28.25
C GLY A 299 8.76 23.66 -29.60
N SER A 300 8.09 22.58 -30.05
CA SER A 300 7.30 22.58 -31.28
C SER A 300 6.10 23.51 -31.20
N LYS A 301 5.56 23.92 -32.36
CA LYS A 301 4.38 24.81 -32.43
C LYS A 301 3.13 24.22 -31.81
N TYR A 302 3.03 22.90 -31.71
CA TYR A 302 1.85 22.25 -31.15
C TYR A 302 1.87 22.17 -29.62
N TYR A 303 3.06 22.02 -29.03
CA TYR A 303 3.23 21.91 -27.58
C TYR A 303 3.67 23.20 -26.90
N GLU A 304 4.27 24.16 -27.62
CA GLU A 304 4.54 25.52 -27.14
C GLU A 304 5.29 25.57 -25.79
N TRP A 305 6.33 24.74 -25.66
CA TRP A 305 7.15 24.53 -24.46
C TRP A 305 6.46 23.84 -23.28
N ASN A 306 5.23 23.37 -23.45
CA ASN A 306 4.54 22.56 -22.45
C ASN A 306 5.22 21.17 -22.35
N PRO A 307 5.72 20.74 -21.18
CA PRO A 307 6.33 19.43 -21.02
C PRO A 307 5.31 18.28 -20.95
N ASN A 308 4.04 18.58 -20.66
CA ASN A 308 2.98 17.60 -20.47
C ASN A 308 2.16 17.42 -21.75
N PHE A 309 2.47 16.35 -22.49
CA PHE A 309 1.86 16.07 -23.80
C PHE A 309 0.53 15.33 -23.72
N ASP A 310 0.33 14.55 -22.66
CA ASP A 310 -0.86 13.74 -22.41
C ASP A 310 -1.32 13.83 -20.94
N GLU A 311 -2.46 13.21 -20.67
CA GLU A 311 -3.10 13.29 -19.36
C GLU A 311 -2.47 12.36 -18.30
N SER A 312 -1.81 11.27 -18.71
CA SER A 312 -1.15 10.36 -17.75
C SER A 312 0.07 11.04 -17.12
N ASP A 313 0.92 11.66 -17.93
CA ASP A 313 2.08 12.40 -17.42
C ASP A 313 1.64 13.64 -16.63
N PHE A 314 0.60 14.32 -17.10
CA PHE A 314 0.07 15.49 -16.41
C PHE A 314 -0.51 15.18 -15.04
N THR A 315 -1.32 14.12 -14.91
CA THR A 315 -1.86 13.72 -13.60
C THR A 315 -0.78 13.31 -12.61
N LYS A 316 0.30 12.69 -13.08
CA LYS A 316 1.51 12.43 -12.30
C LYS A 316 2.16 13.72 -11.78
N ASP A 317 2.36 14.70 -12.65
CA ASP A 317 2.96 15.98 -12.27
C ASP A 317 2.06 16.80 -11.33
N VAL A 318 0.73 16.75 -11.53
CA VAL A 318 -0.25 17.36 -10.64
C VAL A 318 -0.20 16.73 -9.25
N HIS A 319 -0.25 15.40 -9.16
CA HIS A 319 -0.19 14.70 -7.87
C HIS A 319 1.10 15.02 -7.11
N LYS A 320 2.24 15.00 -7.80
CA LYS A 320 3.54 15.35 -7.20
C LYS A 320 3.57 16.77 -6.62
N GLU A 321 3.01 17.75 -7.32
CA GLU A 321 2.95 19.12 -6.83
C GLU A 321 1.92 19.27 -5.69
N LEU A 322 0.77 18.57 -5.73
CA LEU A 322 -0.19 18.54 -4.62
C LEU A 322 0.46 18.04 -3.33
N VAL A 323 1.17 16.91 -3.39
CA VAL A 323 1.89 16.36 -2.23
C VAL A 323 2.92 17.36 -1.69
N THR A 324 3.61 18.07 -2.59
CA THR A 324 4.56 19.14 -2.21
C THR A 324 3.87 20.29 -1.46
N GLN A 325 2.61 20.59 -1.78
CA GLN A 325 1.80 21.60 -1.09
C GLN A 325 1.10 21.06 0.18
N GLY A 326 1.33 19.80 0.56
CA GLY A 326 0.84 19.19 1.80
C GLY A 326 -0.48 18.43 1.67
N TRP A 327 -0.91 18.11 0.45
CA TRP A 327 -2.03 17.20 0.24
C TRP A 327 -1.66 15.76 0.65
N PRO A 328 -2.62 14.94 1.14
CA PRO A 328 -2.38 13.53 1.41
C PRO A 328 -1.84 12.81 0.17
N THR A 329 -0.89 11.88 0.36
CA THR A 329 -0.38 11.06 -0.75
C THR A 329 -1.44 10.15 -1.36
N SER A 330 -2.56 9.94 -0.65
CA SER A 330 -3.71 9.19 -1.13
C SER A 330 -4.69 10.00 -1.99
N THR A 331 -4.45 11.31 -2.20
CA THR A 331 -5.30 12.15 -3.07
C THR A 331 -5.36 11.51 -4.47
N GLY A 332 -6.55 11.13 -4.91
CA GLY A 332 -6.74 10.38 -6.15
C GLY A 332 -6.81 11.28 -7.39
N MET A 333 -6.40 10.76 -8.54
CA MET A 333 -6.56 11.42 -9.85
C MET A 333 -7.57 10.66 -10.71
N VAL A 334 -8.41 11.38 -11.44
CA VAL A 334 -9.34 10.80 -12.41
C VAL A 334 -9.11 11.45 -13.77
N ILE A 335 -9.27 10.67 -14.85
CA ILE A 335 -9.19 11.21 -16.22
C ILE A 335 -10.51 10.94 -16.93
N ASP A 336 -11.11 11.99 -17.52
CA ASP A 336 -12.18 11.82 -18.49
C ASP A 336 -11.60 11.30 -19.81
N THR A 337 -12.01 10.08 -20.16
CA THR A 337 -11.55 9.32 -21.33
C THR A 337 -12.63 9.19 -22.40
N SER A 338 -13.76 9.92 -22.24
CA SER A 338 -14.92 9.81 -23.11
C SER A 338 -14.62 10.02 -24.59
N ARG A 339 -13.69 10.92 -24.95
CA ARG A 339 -13.47 11.35 -26.35
C ARG A 339 -12.00 11.52 -26.74
N ASN A 340 -11.07 10.94 -25.97
CA ASN A 340 -9.64 11.17 -26.15
C ASN A 340 -8.85 10.00 -26.76
N GLY A 341 -9.54 9.04 -27.40
CA GLY A 341 -8.87 7.86 -27.95
C GLY A 341 -7.96 8.16 -29.14
N TRP A 342 -8.42 9.04 -30.05
CA TRP A 342 -7.72 9.35 -31.30
C TRP A 342 -7.33 8.11 -32.11
N GLY A 343 -8.30 7.24 -32.35
CA GLY A 343 -8.18 6.09 -33.23
C GLY A 343 -8.47 6.42 -34.69
N GLY A 344 -9.13 5.47 -35.36
CA GLY A 344 -9.40 5.56 -36.79
C GLY A 344 -8.14 5.43 -37.64
N SER A 345 -8.31 5.48 -38.96
CA SER A 345 -7.22 5.29 -39.92
C SER A 345 -6.18 6.42 -39.92
N GLY A 346 -6.47 7.54 -39.26
CA GLY A 346 -5.57 8.69 -39.14
C GLY A 346 -4.62 8.61 -37.94
N ARG A 347 -4.77 7.62 -37.06
CA ARG A 347 -3.86 7.41 -35.92
C ARG A 347 -2.47 6.97 -36.42
N PRO A 348 -1.38 7.60 -35.98
CA PRO A 348 -0.04 7.13 -36.31
C PRO A 348 0.22 5.73 -35.74
N SER A 349 1.05 4.95 -36.41
CA SER A 349 1.46 3.59 -35.96
C SER A 349 2.92 3.54 -35.51
N ALA A 350 3.68 4.61 -35.73
CA ALA A 350 5.06 4.77 -35.30
C ALA A 350 5.41 6.27 -35.24
N ALA A 351 6.49 6.60 -34.52
CA ALA A 351 7.07 7.93 -34.61
C ALA A 351 7.58 8.23 -36.03
N SER A 352 7.50 9.49 -36.43
CA SER A 352 8.03 9.98 -37.70
C SER A 352 9.54 9.82 -37.78
N THR A 353 10.06 9.71 -39.01
CA THR A 353 11.49 9.76 -39.31
C THR A 353 11.97 11.15 -39.73
N SER A 354 11.07 12.15 -39.76
CA SER A 354 11.41 13.52 -40.16
C SER A 354 12.43 14.15 -39.21
N THR A 355 13.37 14.91 -39.77
CA THR A 355 14.31 15.73 -38.99
C THR A 355 13.81 17.15 -38.75
N THR A 356 12.66 17.52 -39.33
CA THR A 356 12.02 18.82 -39.13
C THR A 356 11.06 18.73 -37.96
N LEU A 357 11.31 19.46 -36.87
CA LEU A 357 10.60 19.32 -35.59
C LEU A 357 9.06 19.31 -35.73
N ASP A 358 8.46 20.35 -36.33
CA ASP A 358 7.00 20.44 -36.44
C ASP A 358 6.41 19.34 -37.33
N THR A 359 7.13 18.92 -38.38
CA THR A 359 6.72 17.79 -39.23
C THR A 359 6.77 16.49 -38.43
N TRP A 360 7.87 16.26 -37.71
CA TRP A 360 8.03 15.09 -36.86
C TRP A 360 6.91 14.99 -35.82
N VAL A 361 6.61 16.09 -35.12
CA VAL A 361 5.53 16.14 -34.12
C VAL A 361 4.16 15.88 -34.77
N SER A 362 3.82 16.60 -35.84
CA SER A 362 2.52 16.45 -36.51
C SER A 362 2.29 15.05 -37.12
N GLU A 363 3.34 14.35 -37.51
CA GLU A 363 3.26 12.97 -38.00
C GLU A 363 3.30 11.92 -36.88
N SER A 364 3.84 12.25 -35.71
CA SER A 364 3.98 11.31 -34.58
C SER A 364 2.85 11.40 -33.55
N LYS A 365 2.25 12.58 -33.36
CA LYS A 365 1.24 12.80 -32.32
C LYS A 365 -0.08 12.11 -32.63
N VAL A 366 -0.72 11.52 -31.63
CA VAL A 366 -2.04 10.90 -31.78
C VAL A 366 -3.14 11.95 -31.76
N ASP A 367 -3.03 13.00 -30.94
CA ASP A 367 -4.00 14.10 -30.96
C ASP A 367 -3.99 14.75 -32.35
N ARG A 368 -5.10 14.76 -33.09
CA ARG A 368 -5.13 15.29 -34.47
C ARG A 368 -5.64 16.72 -34.57
N ARG A 369 -5.87 17.42 -33.45
CA ARG A 369 -6.20 18.85 -33.47
C ARG A 369 -5.08 19.66 -34.11
N ALA A 370 -5.45 20.79 -34.72
CA ALA A 370 -4.49 21.77 -35.21
C ALA A 370 -3.80 22.51 -34.04
N HIS A 371 -4.48 22.65 -32.91
CA HIS A 371 -3.99 23.32 -31.71
C HIS A 371 -4.68 22.73 -30.46
N ARG A 372 -3.98 22.66 -29.32
CA ARG A 372 -4.48 22.01 -28.08
C ARG A 372 -5.65 22.74 -27.42
N GLY A 373 -5.77 24.06 -27.66
CA GLY A 373 -6.89 24.89 -27.19
C GLY A 373 -8.19 24.78 -28.02
N LEU A 374 -8.24 23.91 -29.03
CA LEU A 374 -9.47 23.64 -29.79
C LEU A 374 -10.29 22.59 -29.05
N TRP A 375 -11.47 22.97 -28.55
CA TRP A 375 -12.26 22.16 -27.62
C TRP A 375 -13.65 21.80 -28.14
N CYS A 376 -14.24 22.56 -29.07
CA CYS A 376 -15.64 22.33 -29.43
C CYS A 376 -15.81 21.36 -30.59
N ASN A 377 -16.58 20.29 -30.37
CA ASN A 377 -17.03 19.33 -31.38
C ASN A 377 -15.93 18.82 -32.32
N VAL A 378 -14.78 18.48 -31.75
CA VAL A 378 -13.53 18.26 -32.49
C VAL A 378 -13.66 17.13 -33.51
N ALA A 379 -13.48 17.46 -34.79
CA ALA A 379 -13.47 16.50 -35.88
C ALA A 379 -12.24 15.56 -35.80
N GLY A 380 -12.45 14.28 -36.12
CA GLY A 380 -11.41 13.25 -36.08
C GLY A 380 -11.15 12.66 -34.69
N ALA A 381 -11.77 13.21 -33.63
CA ALA A 381 -11.75 12.62 -32.30
C ALA A 381 -12.40 11.23 -32.27
N GLY A 382 -12.14 10.49 -31.20
CA GLY A 382 -12.62 9.12 -31.00
C GLY A 382 -12.85 8.80 -29.53
N ILE A 383 -13.77 7.87 -29.24
CA ILE A 383 -13.96 7.37 -27.88
C ILE A 383 -12.64 6.81 -27.33
N GLY A 384 -12.28 7.16 -26.09
CA GLY A 384 -11.06 6.69 -25.44
C GLY A 384 -11.25 5.38 -24.69
N ALA A 385 -10.40 5.17 -23.68
CA ALA A 385 -10.50 4.02 -22.78
C ALA A 385 -11.92 3.95 -22.16
N PRO A 386 -12.54 2.76 -22.05
CA PRO A 386 -13.78 2.62 -21.31
C PRO A 386 -13.61 2.99 -19.84
N PRO A 387 -14.69 3.36 -19.13
CA PRO A 387 -14.63 3.63 -17.70
C PRO A 387 -14.10 2.42 -16.94
N GLN A 388 -13.06 2.64 -16.13
CA GLN A 388 -12.32 1.58 -15.46
C GLN A 388 -11.86 2.05 -14.08
N PRO A 389 -12.21 1.34 -13.00
CA PRO A 389 -11.65 1.62 -11.67
C PRO A 389 -10.19 1.16 -11.61
N SER A 390 -9.36 1.93 -10.89
CA SER A 390 -7.95 1.60 -10.58
C SER A 390 -7.17 1.10 -11.80
N PRO A 391 -7.12 1.86 -12.92
CA PRO A 391 -6.49 1.41 -14.15
C PRO A 391 -4.99 1.15 -13.96
N GLU A 392 -4.54 -0.02 -14.44
CA GLU A 392 -3.13 -0.40 -14.45
C GLU A 392 -2.45 0.18 -15.70
N GLY A 393 -1.28 0.80 -15.56
CA GLY A 393 -0.51 1.31 -16.70
C GLY A 393 0.32 2.56 -16.42
N SER A 394 -0.16 3.41 -15.50
CA SER A 394 0.50 4.65 -15.08
C SER A 394 0.51 4.75 -13.55
N PRO A 395 1.26 3.89 -12.83
CA PRO A 395 1.19 3.82 -11.36
C PRO A 395 1.58 5.13 -10.68
N ASP A 396 2.48 5.91 -11.29
CA ASP A 396 2.90 7.23 -10.79
C ASP A 396 1.84 8.33 -10.98
N SER A 397 0.75 8.05 -11.73
CA SER A 397 -0.34 8.99 -11.98
C SER A 397 -1.43 8.95 -10.90
N HIS A 398 -1.33 8.02 -9.93
CA HIS A 398 -2.26 7.90 -8.79
C HIS A 398 -3.74 7.85 -9.22
N LEU A 399 -4.03 7.05 -10.25
CA LEU A 399 -5.33 7.03 -10.89
C LEU A 399 -6.37 6.22 -10.10
N ASP A 400 -7.41 6.90 -9.65
CA ASP A 400 -8.58 6.29 -9.05
C ASP A 400 -9.47 5.61 -10.07
N ALA A 401 -9.68 6.26 -11.21
CA ALA A 401 -10.49 5.74 -12.32
C ALA A 401 -10.22 6.46 -13.65
N TYR A 402 -10.51 5.76 -14.75
CA TYR A 402 -10.97 6.40 -15.98
C TYR A 402 -12.49 6.53 -15.93
N LEU A 403 -13.01 7.70 -16.27
CA LEU A 403 -14.45 7.94 -16.35
C LEU A 403 -14.83 8.46 -17.74
N TRP A 404 -16.10 8.29 -18.11
CA TRP A 404 -16.72 9.08 -19.17
C TRP A 404 -17.58 10.14 -18.51
N VAL A 405 -16.98 11.32 -18.29
CA VAL A 405 -17.70 12.42 -17.64
C VAL A 405 -18.58 13.11 -18.66
N LYS A 406 -18.00 13.58 -19.77
CA LYS A 406 -18.81 14.03 -20.91
C LYS A 406 -19.41 12.81 -21.63
N PRO A 407 -20.74 12.68 -21.74
CA PRO A 407 -21.32 11.53 -22.45
C PRO A 407 -20.96 11.60 -23.95
N PRO A 408 -20.28 10.59 -24.52
CA PRO A 408 -19.89 10.61 -25.93
C PRO A 408 -21.12 10.75 -26.83
N GLY A 409 -21.12 11.78 -27.69
CA GLY A 409 -22.23 12.09 -28.59
C GLY A 409 -23.10 13.28 -28.15
N GLU A 410 -22.94 13.79 -26.93
CA GLU A 410 -23.52 15.08 -26.57
C GLU A 410 -22.64 16.23 -27.10
N SER A 411 -23.27 17.18 -27.80
CA SER A 411 -22.61 18.35 -28.37
C SER A 411 -21.94 19.21 -27.29
N ASP A 412 -20.82 19.84 -27.67
CA ASP A 412 -20.13 20.85 -26.87
C ASP A 412 -20.77 22.24 -27.02
N GLY A 413 -21.48 22.47 -28.11
CA GLY A 413 -22.10 23.76 -28.43
C GLY A 413 -22.59 23.82 -29.87
N ALA A 414 -23.51 24.74 -30.15
CA ALA A 414 -24.08 24.85 -31.49
C ALA A 414 -23.07 25.41 -32.48
N SER A 415 -23.02 24.86 -33.70
CA SER A 415 -22.09 25.35 -34.74
C SER A 415 -22.56 26.65 -35.40
N LYS A 416 -23.79 27.06 -35.11
CA LYS A 416 -24.48 28.27 -35.57
C LYS A 416 -25.47 28.69 -34.50
N ASP A 417 -25.93 29.94 -34.54
CA ASP A 417 -26.97 30.40 -33.63
C ASP A 417 -28.28 29.62 -33.87
N ILE A 418 -28.83 29.04 -32.80
CA ILE A 418 -30.06 28.23 -32.82
C ILE A 418 -31.03 28.81 -31.79
N PRO A 419 -32.20 29.33 -32.19
CA PRO A 419 -33.22 29.78 -31.25
C PRO A 419 -33.62 28.66 -30.29
N ASN A 420 -33.59 28.94 -28.99
CA ASN A 420 -33.90 27.96 -27.95
C ASN A 420 -34.42 28.63 -26.67
N GLU A 421 -35.21 27.88 -25.91
CA GLU A 421 -35.78 28.30 -24.63
C GLU A 421 -34.83 28.01 -23.45
N GLU A 422 -33.64 27.47 -23.73
CA GLU A 422 -32.66 27.07 -22.71
C GLU A 422 -31.63 28.17 -22.41
N GLY A 423 -31.69 29.30 -23.13
CA GLY A 423 -30.75 30.41 -22.98
C GLY A 423 -29.34 30.14 -23.52
N LYS A 424 -29.14 29.02 -24.22
CA LYS A 424 -27.83 28.61 -24.74
C LYS A 424 -27.45 29.43 -25.97
N LYS A 425 -26.20 29.91 -26.03
CA LYS A 425 -25.69 30.75 -27.11
C LYS A 425 -24.68 30.00 -27.97
N GLN A 426 -24.46 30.48 -29.19
CA GLN A 426 -23.36 30.02 -30.02
C GLN A 426 -22.03 30.60 -29.53
N ASP A 427 -21.06 29.73 -29.21
CA ASP A 427 -19.66 30.13 -29.06
C ASP A 427 -18.93 30.02 -30.42
N PRO A 428 -18.21 31.07 -30.88
CA PRO A 428 -17.41 31.02 -32.10
C PRO A 428 -16.41 29.86 -32.18
N MET A 429 -15.92 29.32 -31.06
CA MET A 429 -15.06 28.13 -31.05
C MET A 429 -15.77 26.88 -31.59
N CYS A 430 -17.10 26.86 -31.61
CA CYS A 430 -17.92 25.81 -32.20
C CYS A 430 -18.25 26.04 -33.68
N ASP A 431 -17.95 27.21 -34.24
CA ASP A 431 -18.15 27.51 -35.66
C ASP A 431 -16.97 26.96 -36.49
N PRO A 432 -17.20 26.00 -37.41
CA PRO A 432 -16.15 25.47 -38.30
C PRO A 432 -15.47 26.55 -39.17
N ALA A 433 -16.16 27.66 -39.45
CA ALA A 433 -15.66 28.76 -40.25
C ALA A 433 -14.84 29.78 -39.45
N TYR A 434 -14.93 29.77 -38.11
CA TYR A 434 -14.19 30.69 -37.26
C TYR A 434 -12.69 30.40 -37.29
N THR A 435 -11.88 31.45 -37.30
CA THR A 435 -10.42 31.37 -37.16
C THR A 435 -10.08 31.83 -35.75
N ALA A 436 -9.59 30.91 -34.91
CA ALA A 436 -9.35 31.15 -33.49
C ALA A 436 -8.01 31.85 -33.26
N PRO A 437 -7.99 33.16 -32.88
CA PRO A 437 -6.75 33.91 -32.73
C PRO A 437 -5.88 33.35 -31.61
N ASN A 438 -6.51 32.90 -30.51
CA ASN A 438 -5.86 32.32 -29.34
C ASN A 438 -5.44 30.86 -29.54
N ALA A 439 -5.66 30.29 -30.73
CA ALA A 439 -5.26 28.92 -31.07
C ALA A 439 -4.35 28.91 -32.30
N GLY A 440 -3.37 29.83 -32.34
CA GLY A 440 -2.40 29.93 -33.43
C GLY A 440 -2.99 30.36 -34.77
N ASN A 441 -4.14 31.06 -34.77
CA ASN A 441 -4.91 31.42 -35.97
C ASN A 441 -5.35 30.21 -36.81
N ASN A 442 -5.59 29.07 -36.18
CA ASN A 442 -6.13 27.89 -36.85
C ASN A 442 -7.67 27.99 -37.00
N LYS A 443 -8.22 27.24 -37.96
CA LYS A 443 -9.66 26.92 -37.94
C LYS A 443 -9.98 26.07 -36.72
N THR A 444 -11.21 26.19 -36.22
CA THR A 444 -11.64 25.51 -34.99
C THR A 444 -11.56 23.99 -35.08
N GLY A 445 -11.75 23.43 -36.28
CA GLY A 445 -11.86 21.98 -36.47
C GLY A 445 -13.15 21.40 -35.89
N ALA A 446 -14.12 22.24 -35.54
CA ALA A 446 -15.44 21.82 -35.09
C ALA A 446 -16.21 21.16 -36.24
N LEU A 447 -17.02 20.14 -35.92
CA LEU A 447 -17.98 19.58 -36.86
C LEU A 447 -19.12 20.57 -37.12
N ALA A 448 -19.57 20.62 -38.38
CA ALA A 448 -20.69 21.44 -38.80
C ALA A 448 -22.04 20.86 -38.33
N ASP A 449 -23.06 21.71 -38.33
CA ASP A 449 -24.45 21.38 -37.94
C ASP A 449 -24.60 20.77 -36.54
N ALA A 450 -23.70 21.14 -35.64
CA ALA A 450 -23.77 20.74 -34.24
C ALA A 450 -25.00 21.39 -33.54
N PRO A 451 -25.75 20.63 -32.74
CA PRO A 451 -26.86 21.15 -31.95
C PRO A 451 -26.35 21.88 -30.69
N LEU A 452 -27.26 22.41 -29.88
CA LEU A 452 -26.95 23.07 -28.61
C LEU A 452 -26.09 22.18 -27.69
N ALA A 453 -25.31 22.80 -26.80
CA ALA A 453 -24.52 22.07 -25.81
C ALA A 453 -25.40 21.09 -24.99
N GLY A 454 -24.95 19.84 -24.85
CA GLY A 454 -25.68 18.78 -24.15
C GLY A 454 -26.82 18.14 -24.96
N HIS A 455 -27.12 18.62 -26.17
CA HIS A 455 -28.04 17.95 -27.09
C HIS A 455 -27.32 16.86 -27.88
N TRP A 456 -28.07 15.87 -28.34
CA TRP A 456 -27.51 14.72 -29.03
C TRP A 456 -27.03 15.05 -30.45
N PHE A 457 -25.76 14.80 -30.71
CA PHE A 457 -25.10 15.02 -31.99
C PHE A 457 -24.75 13.67 -32.64
N HIS A 458 -25.68 13.16 -33.44
CA HIS A 458 -25.56 11.84 -34.08
C HIS A 458 -24.27 11.68 -34.91
N ASP A 459 -23.94 12.66 -35.75
CA ASP A 459 -22.79 12.55 -36.66
C ASP A 459 -21.46 12.53 -35.88
N GLN A 460 -21.35 13.35 -34.83
CA GLN A 460 -20.20 13.29 -33.92
C GLN A 460 -20.16 11.96 -33.18
N PHE A 461 -21.29 11.46 -32.67
CA PHE A 461 -21.33 10.17 -31.99
C PHE A 461 -20.87 9.02 -32.89
N GLU A 462 -21.37 8.97 -34.13
CA GLU A 462 -20.96 7.97 -35.11
C GLU A 462 -19.47 8.08 -35.46
N MET A 463 -18.94 9.29 -35.60
CA MET A 463 -17.50 9.53 -35.77
C MET A 463 -16.69 9.04 -34.56
N LEU A 464 -17.12 9.40 -33.34
CA LEU A 464 -16.45 9.03 -32.09
C LEU A 464 -16.36 7.51 -31.95
N VAL A 465 -17.42 6.78 -32.30
CA VAL A 465 -17.45 5.31 -32.30
C VAL A 465 -16.51 4.72 -33.35
N LYS A 466 -16.50 5.26 -34.57
CA LYS A 466 -15.61 4.81 -35.65
C LYS A 466 -14.14 5.01 -35.32
N ASN A 467 -13.82 6.12 -34.66
CA ASN A 467 -12.46 6.50 -34.33
C ASN A 467 -12.05 6.08 -32.91
N ALA A 468 -12.79 5.19 -32.25
CA ALA A 468 -12.47 4.78 -30.89
C ALA A 468 -11.08 4.13 -30.79
N TYR A 469 -10.36 4.42 -29.71
CA TYR A 469 -9.11 3.75 -29.36
C TYR A 469 -8.99 3.57 -27.83
N PRO A 470 -8.94 2.32 -27.32
CA PRO A 470 -9.00 1.07 -28.08
C PRO A 470 -10.32 0.94 -28.88
N ALA A 471 -10.29 0.13 -29.95
CA ALA A 471 -11.48 -0.04 -30.78
C ALA A 471 -12.62 -0.67 -29.96
N ILE A 472 -13.83 -0.12 -30.11
CA ILE A 472 -15.02 -0.67 -29.43
C ILE A 472 -15.36 -2.03 -30.02
N ARG A 473 -15.68 -3.00 -29.16
CA ARG A 473 -16.18 -4.32 -29.54
C ARG A 473 -17.61 -4.24 -30.10
N GLU A 474 -17.92 -5.06 -31.09
CA GLU A 474 -19.27 -5.24 -31.64
C GLU A 474 -20.18 -6.09 -30.71
N ALA A 475 -21.34 -5.57 -30.30
CA ALA A 475 -22.34 -6.32 -29.52
C ALA A 475 -23.01 -7.41 -30.37
N GLY A 476 -23.27 -8.58 -29.78
CA GLY A 476 -23.88 -9.71 -30.49
C GLY A 476 -22.93 -10.52 -31.37
N ALA A 477 -21.74 -10.00 -31.67
CA ALA A 477 -20.57 -10.85 -31.74
C ALA A 477 -20.36 -11.38 -30.32
N GLY A 478 -21.01 -12.50 -30.00
CA GLY A 478 -20.48 -13.37 -28.95
C GLY A 478 -19.00 -13.44 -29.28
N ASP A 479 -18.19 -12.92 -28.38
CA ASP A 479 -16.77 -12.98 -28.58
C ASP A 479 -16.51 -14.48 -28.64
N ARG A 480 -15.93 -14.88 -29.76
CA ARG A 480 -15.53 -16.24 -30.10
C ARG A 480 -14.03 -16.29 -30.29
N GLU A 481 -13.39 -15.13 -30.25
CA GLU A 481 -11.96 -15.03 -30.42
C GLU A 481 -11.40 -15.27 -29.04
N ALA A 482 -10.79 -16.43 -28.88
CA ALA A 482 -10.11 -16.68 -27.63
C ALA A 482 -8.99 -15.65 -27.44
N PRO A 483 -8.72 -15.21 -26.20
CA PRO A 483 -7.57 -14.36 -25.94
C PRO A 483 -6.31 -14.96 -26.51
N SER A 484 -5.32 -14.12 -26.83
CA SER A 484 -3.99 -14.63 -27.14
C SER A 484 -3.46 -15.51 -26.00
N ALA A 485 -2.65 -16.52 -26.34
CA ALA A 485 -1.99 -17.32 -25.31
C ALA A 485 -1.09 -16.39 -24.46
N PRO A 486 -1.18 -16.44 -23.12
CA PRO A 486 -0.30 -15.67 -22.25
C PRO A 486 1.17 -15.87 -22.63
N ALA A 487 1.89 -14.78 -22.86
CA ALA A 487 3.28 -14.81 -23.31
C ALA A 487 4.25 -14.75 -22.12
N ASP A 488 5.51 -15.17 -22.34
CA ASP A 488 6.58 -15.11 -21.33
C ASP A 488 6.20 -15.69 -19.96
N LEU A 489 5.40 -16.77 -19.95
CA LEU A 489 5.17 -17.52 -18.71
C LEU A 489 6.52 -17.97 -18.16
N LYS A 490 6.82 -17.53 -16.94
CA LYS A 490 8.05 -17.84 -16.24
C LYS A 490 7.78 -18.09 -14.77
N SER A 491 8.63 -18.90 -14.16
CA SER A 491 8.68 -19.01 -12.70
C SER A 491 9.49 -17.83 -12.20
N THR A 492 8.87 -16.99 -11.37
CA THR A 492 9.51 -15.83 -10.73
C THR A 492 10.09 -16.17 -9.37
N GLY A 493 9.63 -17.27 -8.78
CA GLY A 493 10.12 -17.79 -7.51
C GLY A 493 9.61 -19.22 -7.28
N LYS A 494 10.22 -19.92 -6.33
CA LYS A 494 9.81 -21.26 -5.93
C LYS A 494 10.31 -21.55 -4.53
N THR A 495 9.50 -22.23 -3.73
CA THR A 495 9.87 -22.77 -2.42
C THR A 495 9.82 -24.30 -2.47
N ALA A 496 10.01 -24.93 -1.32
CA ALA A 496 9.68 -26.33 -1.07
C ALA A 496 8.26 -26.73 -1.47
N THR A 497 7.29 -25.85 -1.25
CA THR A 497 5.87 -26.17 -1.32
C THR A 497 5.08 -25.21 -2.19
N SER A 498 5.76 -24.33 -2.91
CA SER A 498 5.12 -23.40 -3.84
C SER A 498 5.97 -23.08 -5.06
N VAL A 499 5.30 -22.64 -6.12
CA VAL A 499 5.92 -22.05 -7.31
C VAL A 499 5.18 -20.76 -7.61
N SER A 500 5.93 -19.65 -7.65
CA SER A 500 5.44 -18.36 -8.11
C SER A 500 5.68 -18.22 -9.61
N LEU A 501 4.64 -17.77 -10.30
CA LEU A 501 4.56 -17.64 -11.73
C LEU A 501 4.25 -16.18 -12.06
N ALA A 502 4.84 -15.69 -13.15
CA ALA A 502 4.39 -14.48 -13.81
C ALA A 502 4.34 -14.72 -15.31
N TRP A 503 3.50 -13.96 -16.00
CA TRP A 503 3.41 -13.95 -17.45
C TRP A 503 3.14 -12.52 -17.93
N ASN A 504 3.31 -12.28 -19.21
CA ASN A 504 2.83 -11.05 -19.83
C ASN A 504 1.33 -11.17 -20.06
N ALA A 505 0.62 -10.07 -19.86
CA ALA A 505 -0.81 -10.02 -20.09
C ALA A 505 -1.14 -10.54 -21.50
N ALA A 506 -2.12 -11.44 -21.57
CA ALA A 506 -2.71 -11.80 -22.84
C ALA A 506 -3.50 -10.58 -23.34
N THR A 507 -3.45 -10.37 -24.64
CA THR A 507 -4.36 -9.44 -25.31
C THR A 507 -5.55 -10.21 -25.83
N ASP A 508 -6.70 -9.57 -25.76
CA ASP A 508 -7.95 -10.06 -26.32
C ASP A 508 -8.63 -8.90 -27.05
N ASN A 509 -9.51 -9.21 -28.00
CA ASN A 509 -10.22 -8.19 -28.77
C ASN A 509 -11.30 -7.46 -27.92
N VAL A 510 -11.68 -8.01 -26.76
CA VAL A 510 -12.59 -7.41 -25.77
C VAL A 510 -11.86 -7.03 -24.50
N GLY A 511 -11.08 -7.98 -23.98
CA GLY A 511 -10.46 -7.84 -22.67
C GLY A 511 -10.40 -9.18 -21.96
N VAL A 512 -9.21 -9.47 -21.44
CA VAL A 512 -8.99 -10.62 -20.57
C VAL A 512 -9.59 -10.32 -19.21
N THR A 513 -10.58 -11.11 -18.81
CA THR A 513 -11.22 -11.00 -17.49
C THR A 513 -10.53 -11.82 -16.42
N GLY A 514 -9.69 -12.78 -16.82
CA GLY A 514 -8.76 -13.42 -15.91
C GLY A 514 -7.96 -14.55 -16.52
N TYR A 515 -7.23 -15.25 -15.67
CA TYR A 515 -6.32 -16.32 -16.03
C TYR A 515 -6.60 -17.57 -15.21
N ASP A 516 -6.55 -18.71 -15.90
CA ASP A 516 -6.55 -20.03 -15.29
C ASP A 516 -5.17 -20.66 -15.39
N VAL A 517 -4.65 -21.07 -14.23
CA VAL A 517 -3.34 -21.68 -14.10
C VAL A 517 -3.53 -23.18 -13.97
N PHE A 518 -2.81 -23.93 -14.79
CA PHE A 518 -2.86 -25.38 -14.83
C PHE A 518 -1.52 -25.96 -14.37
N ARG A 519 -1.57 -26.86 -13.39
CA ARG A 519 -0.45 -27.70 -12.94
C ARG A 519 -0.66 -29.12 -13.45
N ASN A 520 0.29 -29.62 -14.25
CA ASN A 520 0.22 -30.95 -14.87
C ASN A 520 -1.11 -31.19 -15.61
N GLY A 521 -1.64 -30.16 -16.26
CA GLY A 521 -2.91 -30.18 -17.00
C GLY A 521 -4.16 -30.01 -16.14
N VAL A 522 -4.05 -29.85 -14.81
CA VAL A 522 -5.19 -29.64 -13.89
C VAL A 522 -5.20 -28.20 -13.39
N LYS A 523 -6.36 -27.53 -13.45
CA LYS A 523 -6.54 -26.16 -12.94
C LYS A 523 -6.30 -26.11 -11.42
N VAL A 524 -5.49 -25.16 -10.95
CA VAL A 524 -5.09 -25.05 -9.53
C VAL A 524 -5.67 -23.84 -8.80
N ASN A 525 -6.05 -22.79 -9.52
CA ASN A 525 -6.77 -21.65 -8.96
C ASN A 525 -8.29 -21.95 -8.89
N SER A 526 -8.93 -21.68 -7.75
CA SER A 526 -10.36 -21.92 -7.54
C SER A 526 -11.24 -20.91 -8.29
N ALA A 527 -10.79 -19.65 -8.39
CA ALA A 527 -11.36 -18.60 -9.23
C ALA A 527 -10.30 -18.08 -10.20
N SER A 528 -10.73 -17.61 -11.37
CA SER A 528 -9.84 -17.00 -12.38
C SER A 528 -9.22 -15.71 -11.84
N ILE A 529 -7.95 -15.50 -12.15
CA ILE A 529 -7.11 -14.47 -11.53
C ILE A 529 -7.09 -13.24 -12.47
N SER A 530 -7.36 -12.03 -11.99
CA SER A 530 -7.34 -10.83 -12.84
C SER A 530 -5.91 -10.36 -13.18
N GLY A 531 -4.96 -10.55 -12.27
CA GLY A 531 -3.56 -10.18 -12.44
C GLY A 531 -2.74 -11.21 -13.21
N THR A 532 -1.49 -10.84 -13.53
CA THR A 532 -0.55 -11.66 -14.33
C THR A 532 0.48 -12.42 -13.49
N VAL A 533 0.19 -12.60 -12.20
CA VAL A 533 1.02 -13.33 -11.25
C VAL A 533 0.18 -14.34 -10.48
N TYR A 534 0.79 -15.48 -10.14
CA TYR A 534 0.13 -16.51 -9.33
C TYR A 534 1.15 -17.35 -8.56
N THR A 535 0.86 -17.62 -7.29
CA THR A 535 1.64 -18.54 -6.47
C THR A 535 0.84 -19.81 -6.21
N ASP A 536 1.22 -20.89 -6.88
CA ASP A 536 0.67 -22.22 -6.64
C ASP A 536 1.29 -22.81 -5.38
N SER A 537 0.47 -23.12 -4.36
CA SER A 537 0.91 -23.52 -3.02
C SER A 537 0.48 -24.95 -2.65
N GLY A 538 0.98 -25.49 -1.55
CA GLY A 538 0.67 -26.85 -1.09
C GLY A 538 1.29 -27.96 -1.94
N LEU A 539 2.36 -27.64 -2.68
CA LEU A 539 3.07 -28.56 -3.54
C LEU A 539 3.93 -29.53 -2.74
N LYS A 540 4.13 -30.73 -3.29
CA LYS A 540 5.22 -31.61 -2.83
C LYS A 540 6.56 -31.03 -3.27
N ALA A 541 7.50 -31.06 -2.33
CA ALA A 541 8.90 -30.76 -2.53
C ALA A 541 9.63 -31.65 -3.53
N SER A 542 10.76 -31.15 -4.04
CA SER A 542 11.63 -31.79 -5.05
C SER A 542 10.89 -32.24 -6.31
N THR A 543 9.65 -31.78 -6.51
CA THR A 543 8.74 -32.34 -7.50
C THR A 543 8.69 -31.42 -8.70
N LYS A 544 8.88 -32.00 -9.88
CA LYS A 544 8.75 -31.27 -11.13
C LYS A 544 7.27 -31.12 -11.44
N TYR A 545 6.84 -29.88 -11.64
CA TYR A 545 5.50 -29.53 -12.12
C TYR A 545 5.62 -28.88 -13.48
N ALA A 546 4.68 -29.20 -14.36
CA ALA A 546 4.49 -28.49 -15.61
C ALA A 546 3.39 -27.45 -15.42
N TYR A 547 3.67 -26.21 -15.82
CA TYR A 547 2.72 -25.10 -15.73
C TYR A 547 2.39 -24.56 -17.12
N THR A 548 1.11 -24.31 -17.33
CA THR A 548 0.57 -23.53 -18.44
C THR A 548 -0.49 -22.59 -17.90
N VAL A 549 -0.64 -21.43 -18.53
CA VAL A 549 -1.69 -20.48 -18.20
C VAL A 549 -2.58 -20.29 -19.42
N LYS A 550 -3.89 -20.18 -19.19
CA LYS A 550 -4.85 -19.79 -20.21
C LYS A 550 -5.53 -18.50 -19.77
N ALA A 551 -5.69 -17.58 -20.70
CA ALA A 551 -6.48 -16.38 -20.50
C ALA A 551 -7.96 -16.65 -20.82
N LEU A 552 -8.85 -15.95 -20.13
CA LEU A 552 -10.29 -15.98 -20.30
C LEU A 552 -10.80 -14.57 -20.56
N ASP A 553 -11.74 -14.42 -21.47
CA ASP A 553 -12.46 -13.17 -21.69
C ASP A 553 -13.83 -13.16 -20.98
N ALA A 554 -14.55 -12.05 -21.12
CA ALA A 554 -15.87 -11.85 -20.54
C ALA A 554 -16.98 -12.70 -21.20
N ALA A 555 -16.74 -13.22 -22.40
CA ALA A 555 -17.67 -14.09 -23.12
C ALA A 555 -17.45 -15.59 -22.83
N GLY A 556 -16.39 -15.93 -22.11
CA GLY A 556 -16.05 -17.28 -21.70
C GLY A 556 -15.20 -18.05 -22.71
N ASN A 557 -14.60 -17.40 -23.71
CA ASN A 557 -13.58 -18.08 -24.52
C ASN A 557 -12.31 -18.21 -23.71
N VAL A 558 -11.54 -19.24 -24.06
CA VAL A 558 -10.34 -19.62 -23.36
C VAL A 558 -9.21 -19.72 -24.38
N SER A 559 -8.13 -18.99 -24.13
CA SER A 559 -6.95 -18.99 -25.00
C SER A 559 -6.37 -20.39 -25.22
N ASP A 560 -5.55 -20.51 -26.25
CA ASP A 560 -4.52 -21.55 -26.26
C ASP A 560 -3.66 -21.44 -25.00
N ALA A 561 -3.13 -22.58 -24.54
CA ALA A 561 -2.20 -22.58 -23.41
C ALA A 561 -0.93 -21.79 -23.77
N SER A 562 -0.41 -21.03 -22.81
CA SER A 562 0.94 -20.48 -22.90
C SER A 562 1.97 -21.57 -23.20
N SER A 563 3.16 -21.16 -23.64
CA SER A 563 4.31 -22.05 -23.67
C SER A 563 4.49 -22.72 -22.31
N GLN A 564 4.47 -24.05 -22.28
CA GLN A 564 4.60 -24.80 -21.05
C GLN A 564 5.99 -24.57 -20.46
N ILE A 565 6.03 -24.14 -19.21
CA ILE A 565 7.27 -24.19 -18.43
C ILE A 565 7.24 -25.38 -17.49
N THR A 566 8.42 -25.81 -17.09
CA THR A 566 8.53 -26.74 -15.99
C THR A 566 9.23 -26.07 -14.84
N ALA A 567 8.57 -26.00 -13.70
CA ALA A 567 9.15 -25.56 -12.45
C ALA A 567 9.26 -26.78 -11.54
N ARG A 568 10.49 -27.09 -11.11
CA ARG A 568 10.69 -28.02 -10.01
C ARG A 568 10.62 -27.21 -8.73
N THR A 569 9.66 -27.50 -7.86
CA THR A 569 9.69 -26.97 -6.50
C THR A 569 11.08 -27.15 -5.94
N GLY A 570 11.50 -26.22 -5.08
CA GLY A 570 12.65 -26.49 -4.24
C GLY A 570 12.52 -27.89 -3.65
N LYS A 571 13.62 -28.47 -3.22
CA LYS A 571 13.47 -29.52 -2.22
C LYS A 571 12.61 -28.95 -1.10
N VAL A 572 12.07 -29.79 -0.20
CA VAL A 572 11.80 -29.23 1.12
C VAL A 572 13.09 -28.50 1.44
N ALA A 573 13.07 -27.34 2.05
CA ALA A 573 14.20 -27.08 2.92
C ALA A 573 14.19 -28.24 3.98
N THR A 574 14.45 -29.51 3.61
CA THR A 574 15.77 -30.06 3.76
C THR A 574 16.70 -28.98 3.25
N GLY A 575 17.06 -28.07 4.15
CA GLY A 575 18.44 -27.68 4.12
C GLY A 575 19.24 -28.95 3.81
N THR A 576 19.88 -28.99 2.66
CA THR A 576 21.32 -29.05 2.79
C THR A 576 21.64 -27.64 3.34
N GLY A 577 21.28 -27.29 4.59
CA GLY A 577 21.86 -27.87 5.79
C GLY A 577 23.24 -27.25 5.92
N LYS A 578 23.31 -25.95 5.63
CA LYS A 578 24.53 -25.26 5.22
C LYS A 578 24.60 -23.84 5.79
N ASP A 579 23.46 -23.20 6.06
CA ASP A 579 23.45 -21.91 6.78
C ASP A 579 23.46 -22.06 8.30
N TRP A 580 23.64 -23.29 8.79
CA TRP A 580 23.85 -23.53 10.21
C TRP A 580 25.14 -22.88 10.68
N LEU A 581 25.09 -22.38 11.91
CA LEU A 581 26.18 -21.68 12.53
C LEU A 581 26.74 -22.55 13.66
N HIS A 582 28.01 -22.33 13.99
CA HIS A 582 28.63 -22.90 15.17
C HIS A 582 29.66 -21.93 15.73
N THR A 583 30.18 -22.21 16.91
CA THR A 583 31.10 -21.35 17.62
C THR A 583 32.52 -21.87 17.51
N GLN A 584 33.47 -20.95 17.35
CA GLN A 584 34.90 -21.26 17.32
C GLN A 584 35.64 -20.23 18.17
N GLY A 585 35.95 -20.60 19.42
CA GLY A 585 36.48 -19.64 20.39
C GLY A 585 35.47 -18.55 20.70
N ASN A 586 35.84 -17.28 20.51
CA ASN A 586 34.94 -16.14 20.67
C ASN A 586 34.18 -15.70 19.41
N GLN A 587 34.18 -16.51 18.35
CA GLN A 587 33.55 -16.19 17.07
C GLN A 587 32.36 -17.13 16.80
N ILE A 588 31.39 -16.64 16.03
CA ILE A 588 30.42 -17.50 15.33
C ILE A 588 30.89 -17.64 13.87
N VAL A 589 30.80 -18.87 13.35
CA VAL A 589 31.23 -19.24 12.01
C VAL A 589 30.14 -20.03 11.27
N ASP A 590 30.17 -19.97 9.95
CA ASP A 590 29.36 -20.83 9.08
C ASP A 590 29.86 -22.29 9.07
N GLU A 591 29.17 -23.18 8.36
CA GLU A 591 29.57 -24.60 8.23
C GLU A 591 31.01 -24.81 7.70
N ASN A 592 31.58 -23.83 6.99
CA ASN A 592 32.89 -23.89 6.36
C ASN A 592 33.98 -23.28 7.26
N GLY A 593 33.61 -22.76 8.43
CA GLY A 593 34.51 -22.06 9.35
C GLY A 593 34.78 -20.61 8.95
N ASN A 594 34.01 -20.03 8.01
CA ASN A 594 34.09 -18.60 7.73
C ASN A 594 33.41 -17.83 8.84
N LYS A 595 34.03 -16.74 9.29
CA LYS A 595 33.46 -15.87 10.32
C LYS A 595 32.17 -15.24 9.83
N VAL A 596 31.16 -15.23 10.68
CA VAL A 596 29.93 -14.47 10.41
C VAL A 596 29.76 -13.35 11.44
N TRP A 597 28.92 -12.38 11.14
CA TRP A 597 28.56 -11.34 12.10
C TRP A 597 27.04 -11.13 12.12
N MET A 598 26.39 -11.78 13.09
CA MET A 598 24.97 -11.56 13.41
C MET A 598 24.76 -10.13 13.94
N THR A 599 24.15 -9.28 13.12
CA THR A 599 23.87 -7.87 13.41
C THR A 599 22.41 -7.58 13.09
N GLY A 600 21.61 -7.43 14.13
CA GLY A 600 20.16 -7.54 14.01
C GLY A 600 19.36 -6.53 14.82
N ALA A 601 18.07 -6.82 14.94
CA ALA A 601 17.12 -6.09 15.78
C ALA A 601 16.12 -7.06 16.43
N ASN A 602 15.37 -6.56 17.41
CA ASN A 602 14.26 -7.26 18.03
C ASN A 602 12.91 -6.80 17.44
N TRP A 603 11.97 -7.71 17.22
CA TRP A 603 10.57 -7.37 16.92
C TRP A 603 9.63 -8.16 17.82
N PHE A 604 9.04 -7.52 18.82
CA PHE A 604 8.22 -8.20 19.83
C PHE A 604 6.72 -8.22 19.48
N GLY A 605 6.00 -9.11 20.17
CA GLY A 605 4.54 -9.24 20.09
C GLY A 605 4.02 -10.68 20.20
N PHE A 606 4.85 -11.68 19.90
CA PHE A 606 4.47 -13.09 20.12
C PHE A 606 4.54 -13.49 21.61
N ASN A 607 5.25 -12.72 22.42
CA ASN A 607 5.27 -12.86 23.88
C ASN A 607 4.12 -12.13 24.60
N THR A 608 3.37 -11.29 23.89
CA THR A 608 2.35 -10.41 24.48
C THR A 608 0.94 -11.00 24.31
N GLY A 609 -0.08 -10.33 24.86
CA GLY A 609 -1.47 -10.79 24.79
C GLY A 609 -2.03 -10.85 23.37
N GLU A 610 -1.46 -10.06 22.46
CA GLU A 610 -1.80 -9.98 21.04
C GLU A 610 -1.40 -11.24 20.25
N ARG A 611 -0.40 -12.00 20.74
CA ARG A 611 0.08 -13.27 20.14
C ARG A 611 0.53 -13.13 18.68
N VAL A 612 0.96 -11.94 18.28
CA VAL A 612 1.43 -11.62 16.93
C VAL A 612 2.35 -10.41 17.01
N PHE A 613 3.25 -10.22 16.05
CA PHE A 613 4.07 -9.00 15.98
C PHE A 613 3.23 -7.74 16.19
N HIS A 614 3.69 -6.88 17.09
CA HIS A 614 3.07 -5.57 17.22
C HIS A 614 3.30 -4.76 15.94
N GLY A 615 2.33 -3.92 15.61
CA GLY A 615 2.34 -3.10 14.40
C GLY A 615 1.48 -3.61 13.26
N LEU A 616 1.09 -4.89 13.25
CA LEU A 616 0.26 -5.45 12.17
C LEU A 616 -1.19 -4.91 12.14
N TRP A 617 -1.57 -4.04 13.08
CA TRP A 617 -2.78 -3.23 13.01
C TRP A 617 -2.61 -1.97 12.13
N SER A 618 -1.39 -1.59 11.78
CA SER A 618 -1.06 -0.34 11.09
C SER A 618 -0.06 -0.49 9.94
N ALA A 619 0.67 -1.61 9.85
CA ALA A 619 1.71 -1.83 8.85
C ALA A 619 1.63 -3.24 8.23
N ASN A 620 2.07 -3.34 6.98
CA ASN A 620 2.21 -4.62 6.28
C ASN A 620 3.47 -5.39 6.75
N MET A 621 3.31 -6.67 7.10
CA MET A 621 4.38 -7.52 7.62
C MET A 621 5.52 -7.72 6.62
N GLU A 622 5.20 -7.88 5.34
CA GLU A 622 6.20 -8.08 4.29
C GLU A 622 7.01 -6.81 4.06
N THR A 623 6.35 -5.64 3.99
CA THR A 623 7.00 -4.35 3.83
C THR A 623 8.01 -4.10 4.95
N VAL A 624 7.61 -4.26 6.22
CA VAL A 624 8.51 -4.07 7.37
C VAL A 624 9.68 -5.06 7.30
N THR A 625 9.41 -6.33 6.98
CA THR A 625 10.46 -7.38 6.85
C THR A 625 11.48 -7.04 5.76
N LYS A 626 11.00 -6.60 4.60
CA LYS A 626 11.83 -6.20 3.48
C LYS A 626 12.68 -4.98 3.82
N GLU A 627 12.10 -3.95 4.43
CA GLU A 627 12.83 -2.74 4.80
C GLU A 627 13.91 -3.01 5.83
N MET A 628 13.66 -3.87 6.83
CA MET A 628 14.69 -4.32 7.78
C MET A 628 15.90 -4.89 7.05
N SER A 629 15.68 -5.81 6.10
CA SER A 629 16.76 -6.42 5.32
C SER A 629 17.51 -5.40 4.46
N GLN A 630 16.79 -4.49 3.79
CA GLN A 630 17.40 -3.44 2.96
C GLN A 630 18.25 -2.45 3.77
N ARG A 631 17.96 -2.34 5.07
CA ARG A 631 18.70 -1.53 6.05
C ARG A 631 19.78 -2.30 6.80
N GLY A 632 20.09 -3.53 6.40
CA GLY A 632 21.24 -4.26 6.93
C GLY A 632 20.98 -5.11 8.17
N ILE A 633 19.72 -5.27 8.59
CA ILE A 633 19.34 -6.17 9.67
C ILE A 633 19.35 -7.59 9.11
N ASN A 634 20.39 -8.37 9.43
CA ASN A 634 20.55 -9.74 8.93
C ASN A 634 20.02 -10.82 9.88
N THR A 635 19.71 -10.44 11.12
CA THR A 635 19.16 -11.31 12.15
C THR A 635 17.98 -10.63 12.83
N LEU A 636 16.87 -11.34 13.03
CA LEU A 636 15.74 -10.87 13.82
C LEU A 636 15.56 -11.75 15.06
N ARG A 637 15.67 -11.15 16.25
CA ARG A 637 15.29 -11.77 17.52
C ARG A 637 13.79 -11.60 17.73
N VAL A 638 13.08 -12.70 17.96
CA VAL A 638 11.62 -12.76 18.07
C VAL A 638 11.24 -13.21 19.49
N PRO A 639 10.91 -12.24 20.37
CA PRO A 639 10.29 -12.51 21.66
C PRO A 639 8.98 -13.29 21.53
N ILE A 640 8.92 -14.47 22.16
CA ILE A 640 7.77 -15.37 22.22
C ILE A 640 7.53 -15.88 23.65
N SER A 641 6.29 -16.25 23.99
CA SER A 641 5.98 -16.80 25.31
C SER A 641 5.95 -18.34 25.31
N THR A 642 6.27 -18.95 26.45
CA THR A 642 6.10 -20.40 26.65
C THR A 642 4.64 -20.82 26.44
N GLN A 643 3.71 -20.01 26.95
CA GLN A 643 2.27 -20.20 26.78
C GLN A 643 1.91 -20.33 25.30
N LEU A 644 2.33 -19.39 24.45
CA LEU A 644 1.98 -19.41 23.04
C LEU A 644 2.55 -20.64 22.33
N LEU A 645 3.78 -21.04 22.64
CA LEU A 645 4.38 -22.26 22.10
C LEU A 645 3.57 -23.52 22.50
N LEU A 646 3.07 -23.59 23.73
CA LEU A 646 2.20 -24.68 24.19
C LEU A 646 0.82 -24.63 23.53
N GLU A 647 0.24 -23.45 23.34
CA GLU A 647 -1.00 -23.25 22.59
C GLU A 647 -0.82 -23.77 21.15
N TRP A 648 0.28 -23.42 20.47
CA TRP A 648 0.59 -23.93 19.14
C TRP A 648 0.78 -25.45 19.11
N LYS A 649 1.55 -25.99 20.06
CA LYS A 649 1.76 -27.43 20.24
C LYS A 649 0.45 -28.21 20.38
N ASN A 650 -0.52 -27.65 21.09
CA ASN A 650 -1.80 -28.30 21.36
C ASN A 650 -2.85 -28.04 20.26
N GLY A 651 -2.49 -27.37 19.16
CA GLY A 651 -3.43 -27.03 18.08
C GLY A 651 -4.43 -25.94 18.46
N GLN A 652 -4.09 -25.10 19.43
CA GLN A 652 -4.93 -24.04 20.00
C GLN A 652 -4.54 -22.63 19.51
N ALA A 653 -3.74 -22.54 18.44
CA ALA A 653 -3.38 -21.26 17.83
C ALA A 653 -4.64 -20.49 17.38
N ALA A 654 -4.85 -19.30 17.95
CA ALA A 654 -5.99 -18.44 17.63
C ALA A 654 -5.68 -17.54 16.42
N VAL A 655 -6.72 -17.00 15.80
CA VAL A 655 -6.62 -15.91 14.81
C VAL A 655 -6.42 -14.59 15.59
N PRO A 656 -5.26 -13.92 15.48
CA PRO A 656 -5.01 -12.68 16.21
C PRO A 656 -5.66 -11.48 15.51
N GLY A 657 -5.73 -10.35 16.21
CA GLY A 657 -6.19 -9.09 15.64
C GLY A 657 -5.15 -8.49 14.69
N VAL A 658 -5.39 -8.58 13.38
CA VAL A 658 -4.55 -8.01 12.33
C VAL A 658 -5.41 -7.12 11.44
N ASN A 659 -4.86 -6.02 10.94
CA ASN A 659 -5.55 -5.17 9.98
C ASN A 659 -5.46 -5.81 8.59
N TYR A 660 -6.58 -6.34 8.09
CA TYR A 660 -6.65 -7.01 6.78
C TYR A 660 -6.61 -6.07 5.57
N TYR A 661 -6.78 -4.76 5.78
CA TYR A 661 -6.51 -3.79 4.71
C TYR A 661 -5.01 -3.69 4.46
N GLU A 662 -4.23 -3.60 5.54
CA GLU A 662 -2.76 -3.53 5.48
C GLU A 662 -2.12 -4.90 5.21
N ASN A 663 -2.73 -6.00 5.68
CA ASN A 663 -2.22 -7.37 5.56
C ASN A 663 -3.30 -8.33 5.01
N PRO A 664 -3.82 -8.13 3.78
CA PRO A 664 -4.88 -8.97 3.21
C PRO A 664 -4.47 -10.44 3.10
N GLU A 665 -3.18 -10.72 2.92
CA GLU A 665 -2.59 -12.05 2.87
C GLU A 665 -2.64 -12.79 4.20
N LEU A 666 -2.81 -12.10 5.33
CA LEU A 666 -2.88 -12.69 6.67
C LEU A 666 -4.31 -12.97 7.14
N LYS A 667 -5.31 -12.66 6.30
CA LYS A 667 -6.72 -12.87 6.62
C LYS A 667 -6.99 -14.32 7.04
N ASP A 668 -7.68 -14.47 8.17
CA ASP A 668 -8.11 -15.74 8.76
C ASP A 668 -6.97 -16.71 9.15
N LYS A 669 -5.71 -16.25 9.15
CA LYS A 669 -4.56 -17.06 9.59
C LYS A 669 -4.44 -17.07 11.10
N THR A 670 -4.11 -18.23 11.66
CA THR A 670 -3.75 -18.34 13.08
C THR A 670 -2.38 -17.70 13.34
N SER A 671 -2.09 -17.37 14.60
CA SER A 671 -0.77 -16.85 15.02
C SER A 671 0.39 -17.72 14.56
N LEU A 672 0.22 -19.05 14.54
CA LEU A 672 1.23 -20.00 14.04
C LEU A 672 1.40 -19.89 12.53
N GLN A 673 0.30 -19.78 11.77
CA GLN A 673 0.35 -19.62 10.32
C GLN A 673 0.94 -18.26 9.90
N ILE A 674 0.73 -17.22 10.71
CA ILE A 674 1.36 -15.90 10.50
C ILE A 674 2.86 -16.01 10.77
N PHE A 675 3.28 -16.68 11.84
CA PHE A 675 4.70 -16.93 12.10
C PHE A 675 5.35 -17.76 10.98
N ASP A 676 4.68 -18.81 10.48
CA ASP A 676 5.14 -19.59 9.32
C ASP A 676 5.30 -18.71 8.06
N ALA A 677 4.36 -17.78 7.83
CA ALA A 677 4.43 -16.84 6.71
C ALA A 677 5.60 -15.86 6.87
N PHE A 678 5.82 -15.33 8.07
CA PHE A 678 6.98 -14.50 8.39
C PHE A 678 8.30 -15.24 8.14
N LEU A 679 8.42 -16.50 8.55
CA LEU A 679 9.64 -17.28 8.27
C LEU A 679 9.92 -17.40 6.77
N GLY A 680 8.88 -17.58 5.94
CA GLY A 680 9.03 -17.57 4.48
C GLY A 680 9.49 -16.22 3.93
N MET A 681 9.05 -15.11 4.53
CA MET A 681 9.54 -13.77 4.18
C MET A 681 10.99 -13.56 4.61
N ALA A 682 11.35 -13.99 5.82
CA ALA A 682 12.72 -13.92 6.33
C ALA A 682 13.69 -14.71 5.42
N GLU A 683 13.32 -15.92 5.01
CA GLU A 683 14.05 -16.71 4.00
C GLU A 683 14.18 -15.95 2.68
N THR A 684 13.07 -15.38 2.17
CA THR A 684 13.04 -14.65 0.90
C THR A 684 13.97 -13.43 0.90
N TYR A 685 14.09 -12.74 2.04
CA TYR A 685 14.86 -11.50 2.18
C TYR A 685 16.24 -11.71 2.82
N GLY A 686 16.63 -12.95 3.11
CA GLY A 686 17.95 -13.31 3.65
C GLY A 686 18.15 -12.91 5.12
N ILE A 687 17.08 -12.82 5.91
CA ILE A 687 17.10 -12.59 7.35
C ILE A 687 17.11 -13.95 8.06
N LYS A 688 18.03 -14.15 9.02
CA LYS A 688 17.96 -15.29 9.95
C LYS A 688 17.19 -14.91 11.21
N VAL A 689 16.57 -15.90 11.84
CA VAL A 689 15.66 -15.73 12.97
C VAL A 689 16.26 -16.38 14.20
N MET A 690 16.11 -15.69 15.33
CA MET A 690 16.41 -16.18 16.65
C MET A 690 15.14 -16.15 17.49
N LEU A 691 14.72 -17.29 18.03
CA LEU A 691 13.60 -17.33 18.96
C LEU A 691 14.10 -17.01 20.36
N ASP A 692 13.38 -16.16 21.06
CA ASP A 692 13.62 -15.82 22.46
C ASP A 692 12.37 -16.12 23.29
N VAL A 693 12.47 -17.03 24.26
CA VAL A 693 11.38 -17.17 25.23
C VAL A 693 11.44 -16.01 26.22
N HIS A 694 10.68 -14.97 25.90
CA HIS A 694 10.70 -13.71 26.65
C HIS A 694 9.99 -13.83 28.01
N SER A 695 8.94 -14.64 28.06
CA SER A 695 8.08 -14.81 29.25
C SER A 695 7.44 -16.20 29.31
N ALA A 696 7.02 -16.59 30.52
CA ALA A 696 6.18 -17.78 30.69
C ALA A 696 4.80 -17.56 30.06
N ASP A 697 4.07 -16.55 30.52
CA ASP A 697 2.73 -16.20 30.02
C ASP A 697 2.80 -15.28 28.79
N ALA A 698 1.77 -15.35 27.93
CA ALA A 698 1.53 -14.40 26.85
C ALA A 698 0.94 -13.10 27.43
N ASP A 699 1.80 -12.19 27.90
CA ASP A 699 1.45 -11.01 28.69
C ASP A 699 2.43 -9.87 28.38
N ASN A 700 1.91 -8.67 28.13
CA ASN A 700 2.67 -7.47 27.80
C ASN A 700 3.65 -7.07 28.92
N SER A 701 3.40 -7.51 30.17
CA SER A 701 4.28 -7.33 31.32
C SER A 701 4.87 -8.65 31.83
N GLY A 702 4.80 -9.73 31.04
CA GLY A 702 5.25 -11.06 31.44
C GLY A 702 6.77 -11.17 31.71
N HIS A 703 7.57 -10.27 31.11
CA HIS A 703 9.02 -10.20 31.30
C HIS A 703 9.43 -9.82 32.73
N LEU A 704 8.55 -9.14 33.49
CA LEU A 704 8.79 -8.75 34.88
C LEU A 704 8.86 -9.94 35.85
N TYR A 705 8.53 -11.15 35.39
CA TYR A 705 8.66 -12.34 36.23
C TYR A 705 10.09 -12.92 36.12
N PRO A 706 10.79 -13.14 37.24
CA PRO A 706 12.24 -13.38 37.27
C PRO A 706 12.70 -14.71 36.66
N VAL A 707 11.79 -15.65 36.46
CA VAL A 707 12.09 -17.04 36.13
C VAL A 707 11.16 -17.58 35.04
N TRP A 708 11.54 -18.68 34.40
CA TRP A 708 10.90 -19.24 33.19
C TRP A 708 9.64 -20.10 33.44
N TRP A 709 9.14 -20.13 34.68
CA TRP A 709 7.88 -20.79 35.05
C TRP A 709 6.99 -19.78 35.76
N LYS A 710 5.67 -19.93 35.65
CA LYS A 710 4.71 -19.06 36.35
C LYS A 710 3.33 -19.70 36.35
N GLY A 711 2.64 -19.65 37.50
CA GLY A 711 1.27 -20.16 37.63
C GLY A 711 1.16 -21.62 37.17
N SER A 712 0.40 -21.83 36.08
CA SER A 712 0.19 -23.17 35.50
C SER A 712 1.33 -23.68 34.61
N ILE A 713 2.26 -22.81 34.22
CA ILE A 713 3.41 -23.13 33.39
C ILE A 713 4.55 -23.58 34.29
N THR A 714 4.94 -24.84 34.15
CA THR A 714 6.03 -25.48 34.90
C THR A 714 7.34 -25.42 34.12
N THR A 715 8.48 -25.60 34.82
CA THR A 715 9.80 -25.74 34.18
C THR A 715 9.83 -26.85 33.13
N GLU A 716 9.11 -27.95 33.34
CA GLU A 716 9.06 -29.03 32.35
C GLU A 716 8.25 -28.65 31.11
N GLN A 717 7.18 -27.86 31.27
CA GLN A 717 6.44 -27.33 30.13
C GLN A 717 7.26 -26.30 29.33
N PHE A 718 8.09 -25.50 30.01
CA PHE A 718 9.08 -24.64 29.35
C PHE A 718 10.05 -25.45 28.46
N HIS A 719 10.62 -26.54 28.97
CA HIS A 719 11.45 -27.43 28.15
C HIS A 719 10.67 -28.11 27.03
N THR A 720 9.44 -28.57 27.31
CA THR A 720 8.57 -29.22 26.31
C THR A 720 8.21 -28.26 25.17
N ALA A 721 8.01 -26.97 25.47
CA ALA A 721 7.77 -25.94 24.48
C ALA A 721 8.97 -25.77 23.55
N TRP A 722 10.18 -25.69 24.11
CA TRP A 722 11.43 -25.67 23.34
C TRP A 722 11.61 -26.90 22.45
N GLU A 723 11.40 -28.10 22.98
CA GLU A 723 11.50 -29.33 22.20
C GLU A 723 10.51 -29.34 21.03
N TRP A 724 9.27 -28.92 21.25
CA TRP A 724 8.26 -28.92 20.21
C TRP A 724 8.58 -27.93 19.09
N VAL A 725 8.96 -26.69 19.44
CA VAL A 725 9.29 -25.69 18.41
C VAL A 725 10.55 -26.08 17.65
N THR A 726 11.52 -26.68 18.34
CA THR A 726 12.72 -27.26 17.72
C THR A 726 12.35 -28.37 16.74
N ASP A 727 11.54 -29.35 17.16
CA ASP A 727 11.18 -30.48 16.29
C ASP A 727 10.40 -30.04 15.06
N ARG A 728 9.50 -29.05 15.23
CA ARG A 728 8.72 -28.46 14.14
C ARG A 728 9.60 -27.82 13.07
N TYR A 729 10.61 -27.05 13.48
CA TYR A 729 11.44 -26.26 12.56
C TYR A 729 12.86 -26.79 12.37
N LYS A 730 13.19 -28.00 12.84
CA LYS A 730 14.55 -28.58 12.79
C LYS A 730 15.21 -28.64 11.42
N SER A 731 14.43 -28.58 10.33
CA SER A 731 14.96 -28.58 8.96
C SER A 731 15.03 -27.19 8.33
N ASN A 732 14.54 -26.16 9.02
CA ASN A 732 14.50 -24.78 8.55
C ASN A 732 15.69 -24.00 9.13
N ASP A 733 16.74 -23.82 8.32
CA ASP A 733 17.96 -23.06 8.63
C ASP A 733 17.77 -21.53 8.49
N THR A 734 16.52 -21.06 8.44
CA THR A 734 16.18 -19.66 8.74
C THR A 734 16.22 -19.42 10.24
N ILE A 735 15.78 -20.38 11.07
CA ILE A 735 15.90 -20.28 12.54
C ILE A 735 17.26 -20.85 12.96
N VAL A 736 18.23 -19.98 13.21
CA VAL A 736 19.64 -20.38 13.46
C VAL A 736 20.02 -20.39 14.93
N ALA A 737 19.17 -19.83 15.80
CA ALA A 737 19.47 -19.63 17.21
C ALA A 737 18.23 -19.71 18.11
N MET A 738 18.43 -20.17 19.34
CA MET A 738 17.43 -20.22 20.41
C MET A 738 17.99 -19.59 21.67
N ASP A 739 17.41 -18.45 22.05
CA ASP A 739 17.69 -17.72 23.27
C ASP A 739 16.77 -18.21 24.39
N ILE A 740 17.37 -18.91 25.35
CA ILE A 740 16.62 -19.83 26.21
C ILE A 740 15.59 -19.10 27.08
N LYS A 741 15.95 -17.95 27.64
CA LYS A 741 15.07 -17.10 28.44
C LYS A 741 15.63 -15.69 28.51
N ASN A 742 14.82 -14.71 28.12
CA ASN A 742 15.08 -13.29 28.32
C ASN A 742 15.20 -12.91 29.79
N GLU A 743 16.23 -12.16 30.15
CA GLU A 743 16.39 -11.45 31.43
C GLU A 743 15.99 -12.24 32.69
N PRO A 744 16.57 -13.42 32.96
CA PRO A 744 16.40 -14.05 34.27
C PRO A 744 16.98 -13.12 35.35
N HIS A 745 16.24 -12.87 36.42
CA HIS A 745 16.60 -11.83 37.40
C HIS A 745 16.08 -12.14 38.80
N GLY A 746 16.18 -11.17 39.71
CA GLY A 746 15.69 -11.24 41.08
C GLY A 746 16.80 -10.85 42.07
N LYS A 747 16.44 -10.00 43.02
CA LYS A 747 17.38 -9.44 44.01
C LYS A 747 17.66 -10.42 45.14
N HIS A 748 18.72 -10.16 45.89
CA HIS A 748 19.20 -10.95 47.03
C HIS A 748 18.13 -11.31 48.08
N SER A 749 17.07 -10.51 48.22
CA SER A 749 15.96 -10.71 49.16
C SER A 749 14.67 -11.25 48.51
N GLU A 750 14.63 -11.41 47.19
CA GLU A 750 13.44 -11.83 46.44
C GLU A 750 13.38 -13.35 46.25
N ILE A 751 12.15 -13.88 46.20
CA ILE A 751 11.83 -15.29 45.94
C ILE A 751 10.59 -15.34 45.03
N PRO A 752 10.63 -16.08 43.90
CA PRO A 752 11.82 -16.70 43.32
C PRO A 752 12.82 -15.67 42.78
N ARG A 753 14.09 -16.06 42.62
CA ARG A 753 15.12 -15.30 41.90
C ARG A 753 15.98 -16.24 41.07
N ALA A 754 16.38 -15.83 39.88
CA ALA A 754 17.33 -16.59 39.08
C ALA A 754 18.69 -16.62 39.78
N LYS A 755 19.29 -17.80 39.90
CA LYS A 755 20.63 -18.00 40.45
C LYS A 755 21.55 -18.74 39.48
N TRP A 756 22.84 -18.78 39.81
CA TRP A 756 23.89 -19.41 39.01
C TRP A 756 24.91 -20.11 39.91
N ASP A 757 24.90 -21.44 39.89
CA ASP A 757 25.86 -22.33 40.56
C ASP A 757 25.79 -23.74 39.95
N ASP A 758 26.42 -24.75 40.54
CA ASP A 758 26.37 -26.14 40.07
C ASP A 758 25.23 -26.99 40.66
N SER A 759 24.29 -26.38 41.40
CA SER A 759 23.08 -27.08 41.87
C SER A 759 22.12 -27.39 40.71
N THR A 760 21.13 -28.22 40.98
CA THR A 760 20.02 -28.51 40.05
C THR A 760 18.71 -27.87 40.52
N ASP A 761 18.82 -26.81 41.33
CA ASP A 761 17.65 -26.14 41.89
C ASP A 761 16.78 -25.55 40.78
N GLN A 762 15.47 -25.50 41.02
CA GLN A 762 14.51 -25.05 40.01
C GLN A 762 14.80 -23.62 39.55
N ASP A 763 15.34 -22.76 40.41
CA ASP A 763 15.66 -21.35 40.11
C ASP A 763 17.09 -21.12 39.61
N ASN A 764 17.88 -22.20 39.42
CA ASN A 764 19.20 -22.11 38.84
C ASN A 764 19.12 -21.98 37.32
N PHE A 765 19.34 -20.76 36.81
CA PHE A 765 19.25 -20.47 35.39
C PHE A 765 20.34 -21.18 34.57
N LYS A 766 21.57 -21.32 35.10
CA LYS A 766 22.62 -22.11 34.44
C LYS A 766 22.17 -23.54 34.20
N TYR A 767 21.54 -24.16 35.20
CA TYR A 767 21.02 -25.52 35.09
C TYR A 767 19.86 -25.61 34.09
N ALA A 768 18.96 -24.64 34.09
CA ALA A 768 17.84 -24.57 33.15
C ALA A 768 18.30 -24.39 31.71
N CYS A 769 19.22 -23.45 31.47
CA CYS A 769 19.84 -23.20 30.19
C CYS A 769 20.60 -24.43 29.66
N GLN A 770 21.37 -25.09 30.54
CA GLN A 770 22.04 -26.34 30.20
C GLN A 770 21.05 -27.46 29.83
N THR A 771 19.95 -27.57 30.58
CA THR A 771 18.94 -28.62 30.37
C THR A 771 18.16 -28.37 29.08
N ALA A 772 17.66 -27.15 28.87
CA ALA A 772 16.96 -26.75 27.66
C ALA A 772 17.87 -26.89 26.43
N GLY A 773 19.09 -26.37 26.49
CA GLY A 773 20.08 -26.45 25.41
C GLY A 773 20.39 -27.89 24.99
N ARG A 774 20.62 -28.79 25.94
CA ARG A 774 20.85 -30.22 25.62
C ARG A 774 19.62 -30.88 24.99
N ARG A 775 18.40 -30.54 25.42
CA ARG A 775 17.16 -31.08 24.85
C ARG A 775 16.90 -30.56 23.44
N ILE A 776 17.13 -29.27 23.21
CA ILE A 776 17.11 -28.65 21.88
C ILE A 776 18.12 -29.34 20.96
N LEU A 777 19.38 -29.45 21.38
CA LEU A 777 20.47 -30.02 20.59
C LEU A 777 20.33 -31.53 20.34
N ALA A 778 19.59 -32.24 21.19
CA ALA A 778 19.22 -33.63 20.93
C ALA A 778 18.24 -33.76 19.74
N ILE A 779 17.48 -32.71 19.42
CA ILE A 779 16.51 -32.66 18.31
C ILE A 779 17.14 -32.01 17.07
N ASN A 780 17.81 -30.87 17.24
CA ASN A 780 18.55 -30.18 16.19
C ASN A 780 19.99 -29.88 16.65
N PRO A 781 21.00 -30.66 16.23
CA PRO A 781 22.37 -30.49 16.70
C PRO A 781 23.10 -29.26 16.12
N ASN A 782 22.47 -28.52 15.20
CA ASN A 782 23.12 -27.46 14.44
C ASN A 782 22.60 -26.04 14.78
N VAL A 783 21.70 -25.91 15.75
CA VAL A 783 21.15 -24.61 16.17
C VAL A 783 21.98 -24.05 17.32
N LEU A 784 22.28 -22.75 17.27
CA LEU A 784 22.95 -22.07 18.38
C LEU A 784 22.03 -22.01 19.59
N VAL A 785 22.60 -22.22 20.78
CA VAL A 785 21.92 -22.06 22.07
C VAL A 785 22.51 -20.82 22.75
N LEU A 786 21.66 -19.83 22.97
CA LEU A 786 22.04 -18.61 23.68
C LEU A 786 21.67 -18.72 25.15
N CYS A 787 22.61 -18.32 26.00
CA CYS A 787 22.44 -18.29 27.44
C CYS A 787 22.72 -16.90 27.97
N GLU A 788 21.70 -16.23 28.49
CA GLU A 788 21.85 -14.94 29.16
C GLU A 788 22.50 -15.08 30.54
N GLY A 789 22.85 -13.94 31.15
CA GLY A 789 23.25 -13.85 32.54
C GLY A 789 22.07 -13.80 33.50
N ILE A 790 22.33 -13.32 34.72
CA ILE A 790 21.31 -13.06 35.74
C ILE A 790 21.46 -11.64 36.32
N GLU A 791 20.67 -11.23 37.31
CA GLU A 791 20.80 -9.89 37.92
C GLU A 791 21.96 -9.80 38.93
N ILE A 792 22.13 -10.82 39.78
CA ILE A 792 23.11 -10.81 40.87
C ILE A 792 24.00 -12.03 40.86
N TYR A 793 25.23 -11.91 41.36
CA TYR A 793 26.13 -13.05 41.59
C TYR A 793 26.89 -12.89 42.91
N PRO A 794 26.96 -13.91 43.79
CA PRO A 794 27.66 -13.80 45.08
C PRO A 794 29.13 -13.38 44.92
N LYS A 795 29.59 -12.51 45.83
CA LYS A 795 31.02 -12.18 45.98
C LYS A 795 31.77 -13.32 46.67
N ASP A 796 33.09 -13.31 46.56
CA ASP A 796 33.96 -14.23 47.29
C ASP A 796 33.63 -14.25 48.79
N GLY A 797 33.32 -15.43 49.32
CA GLY A 797 32.94 -15.64 50.72
C GLY A 797 31.45 -15.51 51.04
N ALA A 798 30.63 -15.03 50.09
CA ALA A 798 29.17 -15.06 50.17
C ALA A 798 28.59 -16.29 49.46
N ASN A 799 27.30 -16.55 49.69
CA ASN A 799 26.55 -17.58 48.97
C ASN A 799 25.08 -17.18 48.81
N TRP A 800 24.34 -17.97 48.04
CA TRP A 800 22.94 -17.73 47.69
C TRP A 800 21.96 -17.70 48.87
N THR A 801 22.36 -18.05 50.10
CA THR A 801 21.51 -17.88 51.30
C THR A 801 21.58 -16.48 51.90
N SER A 802 22.56 -15.66 51.51
CA SER A 802 22.67 -14.27 52.01
C SER A 802 21.53 -13.40 51.45
N THR A 803 20.93 -12.60 52.32
CA THR A 803 19.96 -11.57 51.95
C THR A 803 20.54 -10.16 52.04
N THR A 804 21.86 -10.01 52.14
CA THR A 804 22.54 -8.71 52.23
C THR A 804 22.94 -8.22 50.85
N GLU A 805 22.50 -7.03 50.44
CA GLU A 805 22.81 -6.45 49.12
C GLU A 805 24.32 -6.42 48.84
N GLY A 806 25.12 -5.98 49.83
CA GLY A 806 26.57 -5.83 49.72
C GLY A 806 27.33 -7.14 49.43
N ASP A 807 26.71 -8.30 49.60
CA ASP A 807 27.32 -9.61 49.37
C ASP A 807 27.27 -10.06 47.90
N TYR A 808 26.64 -9.26 47.04
CA TYR A 808 26.44 -9.61 45.63
C TYR A 808 27.05 -8.55 44.69
N HIS A 809 27.52 -9.03 43.54
CA HIS A 809 27.75 -8.22 42.35
C HIS A 809 26.42 -8.05 41.62
N PHE A 810 26.01 -6.81 41.35
CA PHE A 810 24.83 -6.49 40.55
C PHE A 810 25.22 -6.18 39.12
N ASP A 811 24.31 -6.51 38.21
CA ASP A 811 24.34 -6.08 36.82
C ASP A 811 22.92 -5.86 36.29
N TRP A 812 22.78 -5.56 35.00
CA TRP A 812 21.51 -5.64 34.28
C TRP A 812 20.86 -7.01 34.42
N TRP A 813 19.52 -7.07 34.34
CA TRP A 813 18.81 -8.32 34.18
C TRP A 813 19.34 -9.03 32.92
N GLY A 814 19.65 -10.32 33.01
CA GLY A 814 20.33 -11.02 31.91
C GLY A 814 21.80 -10.62 31.66
N GLY A 815 22.37 -9.65 32.37
CA GLY A 815 23.72 -9.11 32.10
C GLY A 815 24.85 -9.81 32.86
N ASN A 816 24.59 -10.32 34.07
CA ASN A 816 25.64 -10.83 34.95
C ASN A 816 26.07 -12.25 34.57
N LEU A 817 27.14 -12.37 33.79
CA LEU A 817 27.76 -13.63 33.37
C LEU A 817 29.05 -13.95 34.16
N ARG A 818 29.25 -13.37 35.35
CA ARG A 818 30.39 -13.70 36.23
C ARG A 818 30.46 -15.19 36.53
N GLY A 819 29.31 -15.78 36.81
CA GLY A 819 29.19 -17.21 37.12
C GLY A 819 29.62 -18.13 35.99
N ALA A 820 29.63 -17.68 34.72
CA ALA A 820 30.07 -18.51 33.60
C ALA A 820 31.57 -18.83 33.64
N LYS A 821 32.37 -18.03 34.36
CA LYS A 821 33.81 -18.26 34.56
C LYS A 821 34.07 -19.49 35.42
N ASP A 822 33.34 -19.60 36.52
CA ASP A 822 33.54 -20.63 37.54
C ASP A 822 32.63 -21.85 37.31
N HIS A 823 31.43 -21.59 36.79
CA HIS A 823 30.36 -22.56 36.56
C HIS A 823 29.84 -22.45 35.11
N PRO A 824 30.64 -22.80 34.09
CA PRO A 824 30.24 -22.65 32.69
C PRO A 824 29.03 -23.54 32.35
N VAL A 825 28.20 -23.08 31.41
CA VAL A 825 27.13 -23.88 30.82
C VAL A 825 27.76 -25.00 29.98
N GLY A 826 27.45 -26.25 30.30
CA GLY A 826 28.02 -27.41 29.63
C GLY A 826 27.02 -28.11 28.71
N LEU A 827 27.14 -27.95 27.40
CA LEU A 827 26.28 -28.62 26.40
C LEU A 827 26.78 -30.01 26.00
N GLY A 828 27.90 -30.47 26.57
CA GLY A 828 28.46 -31.80 26.29
C GLY A 828 29.28 -31.80 25.00
N ASN A 829 29.00 -32.74 24.09
CA ASN A 829 29.75 -32.86 22.83
C ASN A 829 29.43 -31.74 21.83
N GLN A 830 28.37 -30.96 22.08
CA GLN A 830 27.91 -29.85 21.25
C GLN A 830 28.22 -28.49 21.91
N GLN A 831 29.36 -28.39 22.61
CA GLN A 831 29.79 -27.15 23.27
C GLN A 831 30.03 -26.02 22.26
N ASP A 832 30.33 -26.37 21.01
CA ASP A 832 30.46 -25.50 19.84
C ASP A 832 29.13 -24.92 19.35
N GLN A 833 28.04 -25.08 20.10
CA GLN A 833 26.75 -24.41 19.84
C GLN A 833 26.40 -23.34 20.89
N LEU A 834 27.23 -23.19 21.94
CA LEU A 834 26.95 -22.24 23.02
C LEU A 834 27.40 -20.82 22.67
N VAL A 835 26.47 -19.88 22.78
CA VAL A 835 26.71 -18.44 22.75
C VAL A 835 26.23 -17.85 24.07
N TYR A 836 26.97 -16.90 24.65
CA TYR A 836 26.47 -16.15 25.82
C TYR A 836 25.83 -14.83 25.37
N SER A 837 24.69 -14.48 25.96
CA SER A 837 23.84 -13.40 25.49
C SER A 837 23.56 -12.34 26.57
N PRO A 838 24.52 -11.46 26.92
CA PRO A 838 24.28 -10.42 27.91
C PRO A 838 23.37 -9.32 27.36
N HIS A 839 22.57 -8.70 28.22
CA HIS A 839 21.89 -7.43 27.94
C HIS A 839 22.63 -6.27 28.61
N ASP A 840 22.62 -5.12 27.95
CA ASP A 840 23.19 -3.89 28.50
C ASP A 840 22.37 -2.69 28.05
N TYR A 841 22.07 -1.81 28.99
CA TYR A 841 21.23 -0.64 28.78
C TYR A 841 21.87 0.66 29.28
N GLY A 842 21.31 1.77 28.81
CA GLY A 842 21.74 3.11 29.19
C GLY A 842 20.97 3.69 30.37
N PRO A 843 21.41 4.85 30.89
CA PRO A 843 20.86 5.48 32.09
C PRO A 843 19.37 5.89 32.00
N LEU A 844 18.78 5.98 30.80
CA LEU A 844 17.34 6.29 30.66
C LEU A 844 16.43 5.08 30.88
N VAL A 845 16.93 3.86 30.67
CA VAL A 845 16.18 2.65 31.03
C VAL A 845 16.20 2.50 32.55
N TYR A 846 17.39 2.56 33.16
CA TYR A 846 17.54 2.61 34.60
C TYR A 846 18.87 3.24 35.02
N GLN A 847 18.85 4.13 36.03
CA GLN A 847 20.04 4.81 36.53
C GLN A 847 20.87 3.91 37.46
N GLN A 848 21.68 3.04 36.85
CA GLN A 848 22.59 2.15 37.55
C GLN A 848 23.70 2.88 38.33
N PRO A 849 24.27 2.27 39.40
CA PRO A 849 25.29 2.91 40.23
C PRO A 849 26.53 3.39 39.45
N TRP A 850 26.97 2.67 38.42
CA TRP A 850 28.13 3.04 37.60
C TRP A 850 27.89 4.23 36.67
N PHE A 851 26.65 4.67 36.50
CA PHE A 851 26.33 5.94 35.83
C PHE A 851 26.30 7.13 36.80
N LYS A 852 26.47 6.92 38.10
CA LYS A 852 26.54 7.99 39.11
C LYS A 852 27.97 8.55 39.14
N GLY A 853 28.15 9.79 38.69
CA GLY A 853 29.45 10.47 38.64
C GLY A 853 30.05 10.50 37.24
N GLU A 854 31.36 10.75 37.14
CA GLU A 854 32.08 10.79 35.86
C GLU A 854 32.33 9.38 35.33
N TRP A 855 31.79 9.08 34.15
CA TRP A 855 31.99 7.81 33.46
C TRP A 855 32.28 8.03 31.98
N ASN A 856 32.96 7.07 31.36
CA ASN A 856 33.24 7.01 29.93
C ASN A 856 33.38 5.56 29.48
N ARG A 857 33.67 5.33 28.19
CA ARG A 857 33.87 3.99 27.64
C ARG A 857 34.89 3.16 28.43
N THR A 858 36.02 3.75 28.82
CA THR A 858 37.08 3.05 29.56
C THR A 858 36.62 2.59 30.95
N THR A 859 35.86 3.42 31.67
CA THR A 859 35.34 3.02 32.98
C THR A 859 34.23 1.98 32.86
N LEU A 860 33.34 2.12 31.86
CA LEU A 860 32.30 1.11 31.58
C LEU A 860 32.93 -0.24 31.23
N GLU A 861 33.96 -0.24 30.38
CA GLU A 861 34.68 -1.47 30.04
C GLU A 861 35.32 -2.10 31.26
N ARG A 862 36.08 -1.34 32.06
CA ARG A 862 36.78 -1.85 33.24
C ARG A 862 35.85 -2.34 34.35
N ASP A 863 34.81 -1.59 34.65
CA ASP A 863 34.01 -1.78 35.88
C ASP A 863 32.74 -2.60 35.63
N VAL A 864 32.23 -2.60 34.40
CA VAL A 864 30.94 -3.22 34.04
C VAL A 864 31.15 -4.33 33.03
N TRP A 865 31.58 -4.03 31.81
CA TRP A 865 31.57 -5.02 30.72
C TRP A 865 32.60 -6.13 30.92
N ASP A 866 33.87 -5.79 31.18
CA ASP A 866 34.98 -6.74 31.36
C ASP A 866 34.69 -7.77 32.44
N PRO A 867 34.33 -7.39 33.69
CA PRO A 867 34.15 -8.39 34.73
C PRO A 867 32.82 -9.15 34.63
N ASN A 868 31.81 -8.65 33.92
CA ASN A 868 30.52 -9.33 33.80
C ASN A 868 30.44 -10.26 32.59
N TRP A 869 30.88 -9.84 31.39
CA TRP A 869 30.69 -10.65 30.18
C TRP A 869 31.81 -10.52 29.14
N LEU A 870 32.46 -9.36 28.99
CA LEU A 870 33.46 -9.11 27.93
C LEU A 870 34.73 -9.95 28.12
N TYR A 871 35.05 -10.39 29.35
CA TYR A 871 36.14 -11.34 29.59
C TYR A 871 35.96 -12.64 28.79
N LEU A 872 34.74 -13.11 28.54
CA LEU A 872 34.47 -14.33 27.77
C LEU A 872 34.98 -14.18 26.33
N HIS A 873 34.75 -13.01 25.74
CA HIS A 873 35.26 -12.68 24.41
C HIS A 873 36.79 -12.49 24.42
N LYS A 874 37.34 -11.71 25.37
CA LYS A 874 38.79 -11.44 25.44
C LYS A 874 39.64 -12.68 25.72
N SER A 875 39.10 -13.63 26.48
CA SER A 875 39.76 -14.90 26.80
C SER A 875 39.58 -15.97 25.72
N ASN A 876 38.86 -15.66 24.63
CA ASN A 876 38.51 -16.61 23.58
C ASN A 876 37.69 -17.81 24.08
N THR A 877 36.88 -17.62 25.13
CA THR A 877 36.11 -18.69 25.79
C THR A 877 34.83 -19.04 25.02
N ALA A 878 34.05 -18.04 24.62
CA ALA A 878 32.80 -18.20 23.89
C ALA A 878 32.44 -16.89 23.18
N PRO A 879 31.69 -16.93 22.06
CA PRO A 879 31.18 -15.72 21.43
C PRO A 879 30.12 -15.05 22.31
N LEU A 880 29.98 -13.74 22.10
CA LEU A 880 28.96 -12.92 22.74
C LEU A 880 27.97 -12.43 21.68
N LEU A 881 26.68 -12.49 22.02
CA LEU A 881 25.63 -11.76 21.31
C LEU A 881 24.92 -10.84 22.30
N ILE A 882 25.06 -9.52 22.15
CA ILE A 882 24.32 -8.60 23.02
C ILE A 882 22.86 -8.62 22.58
N GLY A 883 22.03 -9.37 23.32
CA GLY A 883 20.64 -9.68 22.94
C GLY A 883 19.77 -8.43 22.87
N GLU A 884 20.02 -7.48 23.77
CA GLU A 884 19.32 -6.21 23.81
C GLU A 884 20.28 -5.08 24.20
N TRP A 885 20.29 -4.05 23.34
CA TRP A 885 20.87 -2.74 23.62
C TRP A 885 20.17 -1.70 22.75
N GLY A 886 20.12 -0.46 23.22
CA GLY A 886 19.43 0.62 22.52
C GLY A 886 18.75 1.57 23.49
N GLY A 887 18.08 2.59 22.97
CA GLY A 887 17.43 3.60 23.79
C GLY A 887 17.01 4.84 23.04
N LEU A 888 16.41 5.78 23.77
CA LEU A 888 16.06 7.10 23.26
C LEU A 888 17.33 7.94 23.01
N LEU A 889 17.35 8.67 21.89
CA LEU A 889 18.40 9.65 21.60
C LEU A 889 18.14 10.92 22.40
N ASP A 890 19.02 11.23 23.35
CA ASP A 890 18.88 12.34 24.30
C ASP A 890 19.92 13.45 24.10
N ASN A 891 20.85 13.30 23.14
CA ASN A 891 22.06 14.13 23.02
C ASN A 891 22.84 14.23 24.35
N GLY A 892 22.71 13.22 25.20
CA GLY A 892 23.13 13.26 26.60
C GLY A 892 23.77 11.94 27.05
N PRO A 893 23.67 11.63 28.35
CA PRO A 893 24.25 10.42 28.92
C PRO A 893 23.83 9.12 28.21
N ASN A 894 22.58 9.01 27.75
CA ASN A 894 22.11 7.78 27.11
C ASN A 894 22.75 7.57 25.74
N GLN A 895 22.78 8.62 24.92
CA GLN A 895 23.42 8.58 23.61
C GLN A 895 24.94 8.42 23.71
N LYS A 896 25.57 8.98 24.76
CA LYS A 896 26.99 8.74 25.07
C LYS A 896 27.26 7.26 25.38
N TRP A 897 26.39 6.59 26.14
CA TRP A 897 26.52 5.16 26.43
C TRP A 897 26.27 4.32 25.18
N MET A 898 25.20 4.59 24.41
CA MET A 898 24.90 3.88 23.16
C MET A 898 26.07 3.98 22.17
N THR A 899 26.68 5.16 22.05
CA THR A 899 27.87 5.36 21.22
C THR A 899 29.05 4.53 21.72
N ALA A 900 29.31 4.54 23.03
CA ALA A 900 30.41 3.77 23.62
C ALA A 900 30.24 2.25 23.41
N LEU A 901 29.03 1.71 23.59
CA LEU A 901 28.73 0.30 23.38
C LEU A 901 28.77 -0.07 21.90
N ARG A 902 28.18 0.74 21.02
CA ARG A 902 28.29 0.56 19.55
C ARG A 902 29.74 0.48 19.12
N ASP A 903 30.60 1.37 19.59
CA ASP A 903 32.00 1.40 19.20
C ASP A 903 32.75 0.15 19.69
N LEU A 904 32.45 -0.33 20.91
CA LEU A 904 32.96 -1.62 21.41
C LEU A 904 32.51 -2.79 20.52
N ILE A 905 31.22 -2.83 20.15
CA ILE A 905 30.62 -3.85 19.28
C ILE A 905 31.35 -3.88 17.94
N VAL A 906 31.54 -2.72 17.31
CA VAL A 906 32.19 -2.61 16.00
C VAL A 906 33.66 -3.01 16.07
N GLU A 907 34.38 -2.55 17.10
CA GLU A 907 35.81 -2.83 17.29
C GLU A 907 36.09 -4.33 17.48
N ASN A 908 35.23 -5.01 18.24
CA ASN A 908 35.44 -6.42 18.60
C ASN A 908 34.59 -7.39 17.75
N LYS A 909 33.78 -6.88 16.82
CA LYS A 909 32.81 -7.67 16.04
C LYS A 909 31.92 -8.54 16.93
N ILE A 910 31.45 -7.97 18.04
CA ILE A 910 30.51 -8.64 18.96
C ILE A 910 29.15 -8.73 18.25
N HIS A 911 28.49 -9.88 18.32
CA HIS A 911 27.16 -10.06 17.74
C HIS A 911 26.13 -9.23 18.51
N GLN A 912 25.06 -8.77 17.87
CA GLN A 912 24.09 -7.93 18.56
C GLN A 912 22.70 -7.95 17.93
N THR A 913 21.69 -7.70 18.76
CA THR A 913 20.35 -7.30 18.33
C THR A 913 19.92 -6.01 19.01
N PHE A 914 19.63 -4.97 18.21
CA PHE A 914 19.19 -3.67 18.72
C PHE A 914 17.74 -3.75 19.22
N TRP A 915 17.46 -3.15 20.37
CA TRP A 915 16.11 -3.04 20.91
C TRP A 915 15.51 -1.67 20.53
N CYS A 916 14.53 -1.59 19.63
CA CYS A 916 13.87 -2.64 18.84
C CYS A 916 13.24 -2.04 17.56
N ILE A 917 12.53 -2.82 16.75
CA ILE A 917 11.71 -2.32 15.63
C ILE A 917 10.52 -1.50 16.13
N ASN A 918 9.93 -1.96 17.24
CA ASN A 918 8.67 -1.48 17.79
C ASN A 918 8.74 -0.04 18.34
N PRO A 919 8.02 0.95 17.79
CA PRO A 919 7.96 2.31 18.33
C PRO A 919 7.36 2.36 19.74
N ASN A 920 6.50 1.41 20.07
CA ASN A 920 5.77 1.36 21.33
C ASN A 920 6.56 0.76 22.51
N SER A 921 7.89 0.56 22.37
CA SER A 921 8.76 0.30 23.52
C SER A 921 8.90 1.58 24.35
N GLY A 922 8.35 1.60 25.56
CA GLY A 922 8.13 2.86 26.30
C GLY A 922 9.40 3.56 26.78
N ASP A 923 10.42 2.81 27.14
CA ASP A 923 11.69 3.28 27.73
C ASP A 923 12.81 3.46 26.69
N THR A 924 12.76 2.73 25.57
CA THR A 924 13.77 2.81 24.51
C THR A 924 13.28 3.45 23.20
N GLY A 925 11.97 3.43 22.94
CA GLY A 925 11.39 3.62 21.61
C GLY A 925 11.87 2.56 20.60
N GLY A 926 11.44 2.71 19.35
CA GLY A 926 11.77 1.79 18.25
C GLY A 926 12.64 2.42 17.16
N LEU A 927 13.00 1.61 16.16
CA LEU A 927 13.61 2.01 14.89
C LEU A 927 12.56 2.49 13.88
N LEU A 928 11.29 2.11 14.06
CA LEU A 928 10.15 2.75 13.41
C LEU A 928 9.60 3.89 14.28
N ASN A 929 8.91 4.83 13.64
CA ASN A 929 8.10 5.86 14.28
C ASN A 929 6.71 5.33 14.62
N ASN A 930 5.93 6.09 15.39
CA ASN A 930 4.62 5.69 15.91
C ASN A 930 3.57 5.36 14.82
N ASP A 931 3.80 5.73 13.57
CA ASP A 931 2.95 5.35 12.44
C ASP A 931 3.16 3.90 11.97
N TRP A 932 4.18 3.21 12.51
CA TRP A 932 4.62 1.87 12.13
C TRP A 932 5.08 1.73 10.67
N LYS A 933 5.24 2.85 9.96
CA LYS A 933 5.56 2.90 8.52
C LYS A 933 6.86 3.65 8.23
N THR A 934 7.17 4.70 8.98
CA THR A 934 8.38 5.51 8.77
C THR A 934 9.48 5.12 9.76
N TRP A 935 10.74 5.23 9.33
CA TRP A 935 11.91 4.93 10.17
C TRP A 935 12.39 6.15 10.96
N ASP A 936 12.87 5.93 12.19
CA ASP A 936 13.67 6.90 12.93
C ASP A 936 15.09 6.91 12.33
N GLU A 937 15.31 7.75 11.33
CA GLU A 937 16.58 7.83 10.61
C GLU A 937 17.75 8.27 11.49
N ALA A 938 17.49 9.03 12.56
CA ALA A 938 18.55 9.43 13.49
C ALA A 938 19.03 8.24 14.32
N LYS A 939 18.10 7.43 14.83
CA LYS A 939 18.43 6.21 15.58
C LYS A 939 19.03 5.14 14.68
N TYR A 940 18.50 4.97 13.47
CA TYR A 940 19.11 4.09 12.47
C TYR A 940 20.53 4.53 12.08
N THR A 941 20.79 5.84 11.97
CA THR A 941 22.15 6.36 11.71
C THR A 941 23.12 6.01 12.84
N LEU A 942 22.66 5.98 14.10
CA LEU A 942 23.47 5.51 15.22
C LEU A 942 23.75 3.99 15.12
N LEU A 943 22.77 3.19 14.71
CA LEU A 943 22.90 1.73 14.59
C LEU A 943 23.75 1.30 13.40
N LYS A 944 23.60 1.94 12.24
CA LYS A 944 24.16 1.52 10.95
C LYS A 944 25.66 1.11 10.98
N PRO A 945 26.57 1.79 11.71
CA PRO A 945 27.96 1.36 11.81
C PRO A 945 28.16 -0.03 12.42
N ALA A 946 27.23 -0.50 13.26
CA ALA A 946 27.22 -1.82 13.88
C ALA A 946 26.45 -2.88 13.07
N LEU A 947 26.09 -2.58 11.82
CA LEU A 947 25.51 -3.55 10.89
C LEU A 947 26.58 -4.07 9.93
N TRP A 948 26.56 -5.38 9.65
CA TRP A 948 27.59 -6.03 8.85
C TRP A 948 27.58 -5.54 7.40
N GLN A 949 28.65 -4.86 7.01
CA GLN A 949 28.84 -4.32 5.66
C GLN A 949 30.19 -4.73 5.10
N GLU A 950 30.22 -5.00 3.80
CA GLU A 950 31.42 -5.19 3.00
C GLU A 950 31.32 -4.31 1.74
N SER A 951 32.33 -3.46 1.49
CA SER A 951 32.37 -2.57 0.32
C SER A 951 31.07 -1.74 0.10
N GLY A 952 30.43 -1.31 1.19
CA GLY A 952 29.20 -0.52 1.17
C GLY A 952 27.90 -1.30 0.93
N LYS A 953 27.95 -2.64 0.92
CA LYS A 953 26.77 -3.53 0.85
C LYS A 953 26.59 -4.30 2.14
N PHE A 954 25.35 -4.54 2.55
CA PHE A 954 25.03 -5.32 3.73
C PHE A 954 25.17 -6.83 3.49
N VAL A 955 25.57 -7.58 4.51
CA VAL A 955 25.89 -9.01 4.39
C VAL A 955 24.81 -9.86 5.04
N SER A 956 24.19 -10.76 4.26
CA SER A 956 23.32 -11.82 4.80
C SER A 956 24.15 -12.94 5.43
N LEU A 957 23.55 -13.64 6.40
CA LEU A 957 24.09 -14.90 6.93
C LEU A 957 23.72 -16.10 6.05
N ASP A 958 22.90 -15.91 5.02
CA ASP A 958 22.53 -16.93 4.06
C ASP A 958 23.61 -17.07 2.98
N HIS A 959 23.95 -18.30 2.61
CA HIS A 959 24.94 -18.53 1.56
C HIS A 959 24.41 -18.14 0.17
N GLN A 960 23.11 -18.28 -0.08
CA GLN A 960 22.53 -18.14 -1.42
C GLN A 960 21.72 -16.84 -1.56
N VAL A 961 20.99 -16.46 -0.53
CA VAL A 961 20.09 -15.31 -0.56
C VAL A 961 20.84 -14.06 -0.11
N ARG A 962 20.82 -13.02 -0.94
CA ARG A 962 21.35 -11.71 -0.57
C ARG A 962 20.44 -11.05 0.43
N LEU A 963 21.00 -10.25 1.33
CA LEU A 963 20.18 -9.45 2.24
C LEU A 963 19.36 -8.42 1.44
N GLY A 964 18.03 -8.43 1.57
CA GLY A 964 17.12 -7.70 0.68
C GLY A 964 16.51 -8.54 -0.44
N GLY A 965 16.84 -9.84 -0.51
CA GLY A 965 16.36 -10.81 -1.49
C GLY A 965 17.27 -10.99 -2.70
N PHE A 966 16.97 -11.98 -3.54
CA PHE A 966 17.87 -12.43 -4.63
C PHE A 966 18.28 -11.32 -5.61
N SER A 967 17.39 -10.34 -5.87
CA SER A 967 17.65 -9.19 -6.73
C SER A 967 18.19 -7.96 -5.98
N SER A 968 18.57 -8.10 -4.71
CA SER A 968 19.04 -6.99 -3.88
C SER A 968 20.26 -6.32 -4.49
N THR A 969 20.20 -4.99 -4.56
CA THR A 969 21.33 -4.13 -4.94
C THR A 969 22.07 -3.58 -3.72
N THR A 970 21.46 -3.61 -2.54
CA THR A 970 21.98 -3.08 -1.28
C THR A 970 22.69 -4.13 -0.43
N GLY A 971 22.46 -5.42 -0.68
CA GLY A 971 23.06 -6.52 0.06
C GLY A 971 23.72 -7.60 -0.80
N ILE A 972 24.46 -8.50 -0.13
CA ILE A 972 25.17 -9.65 -0.68
C ILE A 972 24.95 -10.90 0.22
N SER A 973 25.17 -12.09 -0.33
CA SER A 973 25.14 -13.35 0.42
C SER A 973 26.54 -13.73 0.95
N LEU A 974 26.65 -14.78 1.78
CA LEU A 974 27.96 -15.29 2.20
C LEU A 974 28.77 -15.85 1.01
N ALA A 975 28.11 -16.44 0.01
CA ALA A 975 28.82 -16.92 -1.19
C ALA A 975 29.35 -15.75 -2.04
N ASP A 976 28.63 -14.63 -2.14
CA ASP A 976 29.14 -13.42 -2.78
C ASP A 976 30.38 -12.86 -2.03
N LEU A 977 30.38 -12.93 -0.69
CA LEU A 977 31.44 -12.40 0.16
C LEU A 977 32.72 -13.26 0.12
N TYR A 978 32.58 -14.58 0.31
CA TYR A 978 33.72 -15.51 0.45
C TYR A 978 34.09 -16.23 -0.87
N GLY A 979 33.23 -16.15 -1.90
CA GLY A 979 33.38 -16.84 -3.19
C GLY A 979 32.98 -18.32 -3.14
N ASP A 980 32.47 -18.87 -4.26
CA ASP A 980 32.21 -20.32 -4.41
C ASP A 980 33.54 -21.11 -4.46
N GLY A 981 34.10 -21.46 -3.30
CA GLY A 981 35.39 -22.12 -3.15
C GLY A 981 35.31 -23.55 -2.63
N VAL A 982 35.19 -24.52 -3.54
CA VAL A 982 35.50 -25.95 -3.29
C VAL A 982 36.92 -26.12 -2.74
N ARG A 983 37.08 -26.86 -1.63
CA ARG A 983 38.25 -27.74 -1.41
C ARG A 983 37.81 -29.17 -1.14
N GLY A 984 37.65 -29.91 -2.24
CA GLY A 984 37.93 -31.33 -2.25
C GLY A 984 39.43 -31.54 -2.00
N THR A 985 39.74 -32.44 -1.08
CA THR A 985 41.09 -32.97 -0.88
C THR A 985 41.49 -33.82 -2.10
N THR A 986 42.43 -33.27 -2.86
CA THR A 986 43.46 -33.88 -3.70
C THR A 986 43.42 -35.41 -3.90
N LEU A 987 43.04 -35.84 -5.10
CA LEU A 987 43.54 -37.08 -5.70
C LEU A 987 44.44 -36.71 -6.88
N SER A 988 45.76 -36.82 -6.64
CA SER A 988 46.80 -36.68 -7.65
C SER A 988 46.79 -37.90 -8.57
N LEU A 989 46.56 -37.69 -9.86
CA LEU A 989 46.96 -38.59 -10.94
C LEU A 989 47.59 -37.76 -12.06
N ARG A 990 48.90 -37.53 -11.96
CA ARG A 990 49.76 -37.37 -13.14
C ARG A 990 50.80 -38.47 -13.12
N ALA A 991 50.58 -39.46 -13.99
CA ALA A 991 51.56 -40.47 -14.32
C ALA A 991 52.69 -39.87 -15.19
N SER A 992 53.93 -40.11 -14.75
CA SER A 992 55.17 -40.38 -15.50
C SER A 992 55.39 -39.66 -16.85
N ARG A 993 56.50 -38.90 -16.94
CA ARG A 993 57.66 -39.29 -17.78
C ARG A 993 58.87 -38.36 -17.61
N ARG A 994 59.98 -39.01 -17.22
CA ARG A 994 61.38 -38.91 -17.68
C ARG A 994 62.36 -37.86 -17.09
N MET A 995 63.50 -38.49 -16.74
CA MET A 995 64.84 -38.06 -16.33
C MET A 995 65.01 -37.56 -14.91
#